data_AF-A0A182N3R1-F1
#
_entry.id   AF-A0A182N3R1-F1
#
_cell.length_a   1.000
_cell.length_b   1.000
_cell.length_c   1.000
_cell.angle_alpha   90.00
_cell.angle_beta   90.00
_cell.angle_gamma   90.00
#
_symmetry.space_group_name_H-M   'P 1'
#
loop_
_entity.id
_entity.type
_entity.pdbx_description
1 polymer ?
#
loop_
_entity_poly.entity_id
_entity_poly.type
_entity_poly.pdbx_seq_one_letter_code
_entity_poly.pdbx_strand_id
1 'polypeptide(L)'
;MMAMSVMRSFTRNMATAATINNVVVVGGGLMGSGIAQVAAATGHNVTLVEMSDALVGKAIGGIRKSLERVAKKKFQDDPAKGQQFIDGTLAKIGGATQPETAVQGADLVVEAIVERMEVKHALFGKLDTAAPAHTIFASNTSSLSIAEIGSVTKRQDRFGGLHFFNPVPVMKLLEIIRTDQTSDATFQALQGFGQRLGKACITCKDTPGFVVNRLLVPYMAEAIRLLERGDASPRDIDTAMKLGAGYPMGPIELIDYVGLDTTCNILQGWHEKFPDNPLFVPIKTLQQLVADDKLGVKSGEGFYSYKKKCKSALQPHGKVSQFYTRPYFVRVLAMASSKISHVTVIGGGVMGSGIAMITAANGYRVTVVDVSEEALGRARRQVEKDLQRTTQYFSKGNDQVAEKLYSEATARLKYSTNLKEVAATTDLVIEAIVENLQLKQSLFKTLDQVRDSTRSVAPPHTILATNTSSLSVAEIGLSAERKDRIGGLHFFNPVPLMRLIEVVRTGETSDGTHETLLAFGKSLRKTCITCRDTPGFVVNRLLLPVTQEALAMVERGDASTHDIDVALKLGLGHPMGPFELMDIVGLDTVRPLIATRRLRDESHLDNGRSQTTSGPAPLSTDTMSEWEGIPCDLPAGVLQLENQVAGHTAAQGCLGLLKTATDGTILKPTGKVLCGLREIAFYERLEEMRARKQPPDDLWTTLCQVVPRYHGHPKLIIDGKVVEFVQLEDLTEGLERPCIMDVKIGRRTWDPLATPEKRQAEESKYKACRQRFGLCIPGFQVYSVRDGGQLIRHGKDYGKKLTEANIHDAFLLYLNATDDGRLSRPLLEHFLADLRRIRSWARKQTTHRLYSSSVLLVYDATRLGDPAPNPQRTSLSVQARMIDFAHAFPAEGDDADSVDDNYLQGVESLVAIFEQFLASGKAQFGYVRLDVEF
;
A
#
# COMPACT_ATOMS: atom_id res chain seq x y z
N MET A 1 23.88 29.25 2.75
CA MET A 1 22.95 30.41 2.72
C MET A 1 21.50 30.01 2.39
N MET A 2 21.24 28.96 1.60
CA MET A 2 19.88 28.44 1.32
C MET A 2 19.07 27.96 2.54
N ALA A 3 19.73 27.43 3.59
CA ALA A 3 19.05 27.03 4.83
C ALA A 3 18.39 28.21 5.59
N MET A 4 18.85 29.45 5.38
CA MET A 4 18.25 30.66 5.96
C MET A 4 17.13 31.25 5.09
N SER A 5 17.09 30.92 3.80
CA SER A 5 16.08 31.45 2.85
C SER A 5 14.79 30.63 2.87
N VAL A 6 14.88 29.30 3.01
CA VAL A 6 13.71 28.41 3.20
C VAL A 6 12.97 28.72 4.51
N MET A 7 13.70 29.18 5.54
CA MET A 7 13.12 29.65 6.80
C MET A 7 12.44 31.03 6.68
N ARG A 8 12.67 31.77 5.58
CA ARG A 8 12.07 33.10 5.31
C ARG A 8 10.85 33.07 4.38
N SER A 9 10.62 31.98 3.65
CA SER A 9 9.45 31.84 2.76
C SER A 9 8.25 31.16 3.44
N PHE A 10 8.51 30.20 4.35
CA PHE A 10 7.46 29.60 5.20
C PHE A 10 6.96 30.52 6.33
N THR A 11 7.66 31.59 6.64
CA THR A 11 7.23 32.58 7.64
C THR A 11 6.15 33.53 7.14
N ARG A 12 5.85 33.60 5.83
CA ARG A 12 4.76 34.48 5.35
C ARG A 12 3.35 33.93 5.61
N ASN A 13 3.17 32.60 5.71
CA ASN A 13 1.90 32.00 6.14
C ASN A 13 1.86 31.61 7.63
N MET A 14 2.99 31.64 8.35
CA MET A 14 3.01 31.50 9.83
C MET A 14 2.81 32.84 10.56
N ALA A 15 2.83 33.97 9.85
CA ALA A 15 2.73 35.30 10.44
C ALA A 15 1.37 35.61 11.11
N THR A 16 0.40 34.70 11.05
CA THR A 16 -0.92 34.84 11.69
C THR A 16 -1.22 33.78 12.77
N ALA A 17 -0.35 32.78 12.98
CA ALA A 17 -0.56 31.79 14.04
C ALA A 17 0.03 32.29 15.37
N ALA A 18 -0.79 32.32 16.43
CA ALA A 18 -0.35 32.75 17.76
C ALA A 18 0.87 31.95 18.26
N THR A 19 1.95 32.64 18.59
CA THR A 19 3.22 32.04 19.02
C THR A 19 3.12 31.56 20.46
N ILE A 20 3.01 30.24 20.67
CA ILE A 20 3.06 29.63 22.02
C ILE A 20 4.50 29.62 22.54
N ASN A 21 4.76 30.39 23.61
CA ASN A 21 6.06 30.48 24.29
C ASN A 21 5.99 29.99 25.74
N ASN A 22 4.93 30.33 26.46
CA ASN A 22 4.71 29.96 27.85
C ASN A 22 3.69 28.82 27.95
N VAL A 23 4.12 27.67 28.45
CA VAL A 23 3.31 26.46 28.57
C VAL A 23 3.09 26.11 30.04
N VAL A 24 1.85 25.91 30.44
CA VAL A 24 1.52 25.37 31.76
C VAL A 24 1.15 23.91 31.60
N VAL A 25 1.79 23.03 32.35
CA VAL A 25 1.45 21.60 32.38
C VAL A 25 0.85 21.28 33.74
N VAL A 26 -0.42 20.86 33.76
CA VAL A 26 -1.14 20.53 35.00
C VAL A 26 -1.10 19.03 35.23
N GLY A 27 -0.42 18.59 36.28
CA GLY A 27 -0.14 17.19 36.59
C GLY A 27 1.33 16.83 36.32
N GLY A 28 2.06 16.41 37.35
CA GLY A 28 3.48 16.03 37.33
C GLY A 28 3.71 14.53 37.26
N GLY A 29 2.69 13.77 36.86
CA GLY A 29 2.76 12.33 36.64
C GLY A 29 3.68 11.93 35.48
N LEU A 30 3.62 10.66 35.06
CA LEU A 30 4.48 10.11 34.00
C LEU A 30 4.36 10.91 32.68
N MET A 31 3.13 11.20 32.25
CA MET A 31 2.88 11.95 31.01
C MET A 31 3.22 13.42 31.15
N GLY A 32 2.67 14.11 32.16
CA GLY A 32 2.89 15.53 32.35
C GLY A 32 4.36 15.92 32.55
N SER A 33 5.12 15.14 33.32
CA SER A 33 6.58 15.36 33.44
C SER A 33 7.31 15.16 32.11
N GLY A 34 6.88 14.19 31.29
CA GLY A 34 7.42 13.98 29.94
C GLY A 34 7.09 15.12 28.98
N ILE A 35 5.86 15.66 29.03
CA ILE A 35 5.40 16.81 28.24
C ILE A 35 6.19 18.06 28.64
N ALA A 36 6.33 18.32 29.94
CA ALA A 36 7.12 19.44 30.45
C ALA A 36 8.59 19.34 30.03
N GLN A 37 9.18 18.14 30.09
CA GLN A 37 10.54 17.90 29.64
C GLN A 37 10.73 18.24 28.15
N VAL A 38 9.85 17.76 27.27
CA VAL A 38 10.02 18.00 25.82
C VAL A 38 9.78 19.46 25.45
N ALA A 39 8.79 20.12 26.06
CA ALA A 39 8.53 21.54 25.83
C ALA A 39 9.71 22.42 26.28
N ALA A 40 10.25 22.19 27.48
CA ALA A 40 11.41 22.92 27.98
C ALA A 40 12.66 22.67 27.11
N ALA A 41 12.89 21.43 26.68
CA ALA A 41 14.04 21.08 25.85
C ALA A 41 14.03 21.73 24.46
N THR A 42 12.86 22.20 24.00
CA THR A 42 12.70 22.94 22.74
C THR A 42 12.58 24.46 22.92
N GLY A 43 12.86 24.96 24.13
CA GLY A 43 13.03 26.38 24.42
C GLY A 43 11.81 27.10 25.00
N HIS A 44 10.69 26.40 25.21
CA HIS A 44 9.49 26.96 25.83
C HIS A 44 9.70 27.15 27.33
N ASN A 45 9.11 28.21 27.89
CA ASN A 45 9.07 28.37 29.35
C ASN A 45 7.92 27.51 29.88
N VAL A 46 8.21 26.61 30.81
CA VAL A 46 7.23 25.64 31.32
C VAL A 46 6.96 25.89 32.80
N THR A 47 5.69 26.00 33.18
CA THR A 47 5.28 25.94 34.59
C THR A 47 4.58 24.61 34.84
N LEU A 48 5.18 23.76 35.67
CA LEU A 48 4.61 22.49 36.07
C LEU A 48 3.78 22.67 37.35
N VAL A 49 2.51 22.33 37.28
CA VAL A 49 1.57 22.45 38.40
C VAL A 49 1.30 21.08 39.03
N GLU A 50 1.43 20.99 40.34
CA GLU A 50 1.13 19.79 41.14
C GLU A 50 0.45 20.18 42.47
N MET A 51 -0.15 19.23 43.18
CA MET A 51 -0.91 19.55 44.39
C MET A 51 -0.05 20.04 45.59
N SER A 52 1.26 19.78 45.56
CA SER A 52 2.19 20.21 46.62
C SER A 52 3.61 20.39 46.11
N ASP A 53 4.40 21.22 46.79
CA ASP A 53 5.80 21.46 46.43
C ASP A 53 6.64 20.18 46.46
N ALA A 54 6.29 19.22 47.32
CA ALA A 54 6.93 17.91 47.35
C ALA A 54 6.71 17.12 46.05
N LEU A 55 5.50 17.17 45.48
CA LEU A 55 5.18 16.52 44.21
C LEU A 55 5.81 17.24 43.03
N VAL A 56 5.84 18.58 43.03
CA VAL A 56 6.59 19.40 42.08
C VAL A 56 8.07 18.98 42.07
N GLY A 57 8.71 18.95 43.24
CA GLY A 57 10.12 18.54 43.38
C GLY A 57 10.37 17.11 42.90
N LYS A 58 9.45 16.19 43.18
CA LYS A 58 9.51 14.80 42.67
C LYS A 58 9.45 14.74 41.14
N ALA A 59 8.54 15.49 40.52
CA ALA A 59 8.38 15.51 39.08
C ALA A 59 9.60 16.13 38.38
N ILE A 60 10.10 17.28 38.86
CA ILE A 60 11.33 17.91 38.35
C ILE A 60 12.55 16.99 38.54
N GLY A 61 12.65 16.31 39.69
CA GLY A 61 13.68 15.29 39.91
C GLY A 61 13.60 14.11 38.94
N GLY A 62 12.39 13.70 38.56
CA GLY A 62 12.15 12.71 37.51
C GLY A 62 12.59 13.18 36.13
N ILE A 63 12.29 14.43 35.78
CA ILE A 63 12.73 15.09 34.55
C ILE A 63 14.26 15.14 34.48
N ARG A 64 14.94 15.55 35.56
CA ARG A 64 16.41 15.57 35.64
C ARG A 64 17.00 14.19 35.32
N LYS A 65 16.53 13.13 35.98
CA LYS A 65 17.00 11.75 35.73
C LYS A 65 16.74 11.28 34.29
N SER A 66 15.66 11.74 33.69
CA SER A 66 15.34 11.47 32.29
C SER A 66 16.31 12.20 31.35
N LEU A 67 16.55 13.49 31.59
CA LEU A 67 17.50 14.30 30.83
C LEU A 67 18.93 13.76 30.93
N GLU A 68 19.37 13.31 32.11
CA GLU A 68 20.68 12.65 32.29
C GLU A 68 20.82 11.40 31.38
N ARG A 69 19.76 10.59 31.26
CA ARG A 69 19.76 9.41 30.36
C ARG A 69 19.79 9.82 28.89
N VAL A 70 19.07 10.87 28.52
CA VAL A 70 19.06 11.40 27.14
C VAL A 70 20.42 12.00 26.80
N ALA A 71 21.00 12.80 27.70
CA ALA A 71 22.30 13.44 27.51
C ALA A 71 23.41 12.40 27.36
N LYS A 72 23.42 11.36 28.21
CA LYS A 72 24.34 10.23 28.08
C LYS A 72 24.25 9.52 26.74
N LYS A 73 23.11 9.52 26.06
CA LYS A 73 22.96 8.92 24.72
C LYS A 73 23.28 9.89 23.58
N LYS A 74 22.90 11.17 23.71
CA LYS A 74 23.00 12.18 22.64
C LYS A 74 24.36 12.88 22.59
N PHE A 75 25.02 13.03 23.74
CA PHE A 75 26.29 13.74 23.91
C PHE A 75 27.35 12.81 24.51
N GLN A 76 27.45 11.59 23.98
CA GLN A 76 28.40 10.56 24.45
C GLN A 76 29.85 11.06 24.41
N ASP A 77 30.19 11.81 23.38
CA ASP A 77 31.55 12.29 23.11
C ASP A 77 31.84 13.66 23.77
N ASP A 78 30.84 14.31 24.39
CA ASP A 78 30.99 15.64 24.98
C ASP A 78 30.10 15.80 26.24
N PRO A 79 30.56 15.29 27.40
CA PRO A 79 29.81 15.37 28.65
C PRO A 79 29.51 16.81 29.10
N ALA A 80 30.38 17.78 28.74
CA ALA A 80 30.18 19.19 29.10
C ALA A 80 28.97 19.78 28.36
N LYS A 81 28.83 19.53 27.05
CA LYS A 81 27.59 19.88 26.31
C LYS A 81 26.37 19.13 26.85
N GLY A 82 26.54 17.88 27.28
CA GLY A 82 25.49 17.12 27.95
C GLY A 82 24.97 17.81 29.21
N GLN A 83 25.87 18.29 30.06
CA GLN A 83 25.51 19.01 31.28
C GLN A 83 24.86 20.36 30.98
N GLN A 84 25.40 21.13 30.02
CA GLN A 84 24.82 22.40 29.58
C GLN A 84 23.38 22.23 29.05
N PHE A 85 23.11 21.14 28.32
CA PHE A 85 21.76 20.81 27.85
C PHE A 85 20.79 20.53 29.02
N ILE A 86 21.24 19.79 30.04
CA ILE A 86 20.43 19.50 31.24
C ILE A 86 20.09 20.79 31.97
N ASP A 87 21.11 21.60 32.29
CA ASP A 87 20.94 22.82 33.08
C ASP A 87 20.11 23.86 32.34
N GLY A 88 20.35 24.05 31.04
CA GLY A 88 19.57 24.93 30.18
C GLY A 88 18.09 24.52 30.08
N THR A 89 17.81 23.22 30.01
CA THR A 89 16.42 22.70 30.00
C THR A 89 15.75 22.90 31.35
N LEU A 90 16.43 22.59 32.46
CA LEU A 90 15.87 22.75 33.79
C LEU A 90 15.62 24.22 34.16
N ALA A 91 16.46 25.15 33.69
CA ALA A 91 16.26 26.59 33.89
C ALA A 91 14.96 27.11 33.26
N LYS A 92 14.37 26.37 32.32
CA LYS A 92 13.09 26.70 31.68
C LYS A 92 11.87 26.13 32.41
N ILE A 93 12.07 25.32 33.46
CA ILE A 93 10.98 24.65 34.19
C ILE A 93 10.81 25.31 35.57
N GLY A 94 9.70 26.02 35.73
CA GLY A 94 9.19 26.48 37.02
C GLY A 94 8.20 25.49 37.64
N GLY A 95 8.01 25.58 38.95
CA GLY A 95 7.04 24.79 39.70
C GLY A 95 5.99 25.68 40.35
N ALA A 96 4.74 25.21 40.41
CA ALA A 96 3.65 25.89 41.10
C ALA A 96 2.67 24.90 41.74
N THR A 97 1.95 25.34 42.76
CA THR A 97 0.92 24.54 43.45
C THR A 97 -0.50 25.04 43.22
N GLN A 98 -0.65 26.26 42.70
CA GLN A 98 -1.95 26.87 42.40
C GLN A 98 -2.12 27.04 40.89
N PRO A 99 -2.99 26.24 40.24
CA PRO A 99 -3.20 26.31 38.79
C PRO A 99 -3.71 27.68 38.33
N GLU A 100 -4.55 28.35 39.11
CA GLU A 100 -5.18 29.64 38.78
C GLU A 100 -4.13 30.76 38.62
N THR A 101 -3.15 30.80 39.51
CA THR A 101 -2.05 31.78 39.44
C THR A 101 -1.06 31.43 38.33
N ALA A 102 -0.81 30.14 38.11
CA ALA A 102 0.14 29.66 37.10
C ALA A 102 -0.28 30.00 35.66
N VAL A 103 -1.59 30.11 35.38
CA VAL A 103 -2.11 30.35 34.02
C VAL A 103 -2.14 31.83 33.60
N GLN A 104 -1.89 32.78 34.49
CA GLN A 104 -2.03 34.23 34.20
C GLN A 104 -1.12 34.74 33.07
N GLY A 105 -0.03 34.04 32.76
CA GLY A 105 0.88 34.36 31.64
C GLY A 105 0.99 33.25 30.59
N ALA A 106 0.07 32.28 30.60
CA ALA A 106 0.14 31.09 29.75
C ALA A 106 -0.41 31.35 28.34
N ASP A 107 0.30 30.86 27.34
CA ASP A 107 -0.21 30.80 25.96
C ASP A 107 -0.94 29.47 25.72
N LEU A 108 -0.44 28.39 26.34
CA LEU A 108 -0.99 27.04 26.24
C LEU A 108 -1.04 26.39 27.63
N VAL A 109 -2.17 25.77 27.97
CA VAL A 109 -2.29 24.86 29.11
C VAL A 109 -2.47 23.43 28.60
N VAL A 110 -1.65 22.50 29.07
CA VAL A 110 -1.78 21.07 28.79
C VAL A 110 -2.12 20.33 30.08
N GLU A 111 -3.32 19.76 30.13
CA GLU A 111 -3.82 18.98 31.25
C GLU A 111 -3.40 17.50 31.12
N ALA A 112 -2.78 16.97 32.18
CA ALA A 112 -2.34 15.57 32.31
C ALA A 112 -2.54 15.04 33.75
N ILE A 113 -3.74 15.23 34.28
CA ILE A 113 -4.20 14.73 35.58
C ILE A 113 -4.97 13.39 35.43
N VAL A 114 -5.56 12.91 36.53
CA VAL A 114 -6.31 11.65 36.57
C VAL A 114 -7.47 11.62 35.57
N GLU A 115 -7.75 10.44 35.03
CA GLU A 115 -8.70 10.23 33.93
C GLU A 115 -10.16 10.18 34.40
N ARG A 116 -10.63 11.28 35.01
CA ARG A 116 -11.99 11.44 35.53
C ARG A 116 -12.64 12.74 35.05
N MET A 117 -13.86 12.66 34.51
CA MET A 117 -14.55 13.81 33.93
C MET A 117 -14.80 14.91 34.97
N GLU A 118 -15.35 14.55 36.14
CA GLU A 118 -15.65 15.52 37.21
C GLU A 118 -14.42 16.35 37.62
N VAL A 119 -13.25 15.71 37.70
CA VAL A 119 -12.01 16.37 38.13
C VAL A 119 -11.49 17.31 37.03
N LYS A 120 -11.55 16.89 35.77
CA LYS A 120 -11.15 17.73 34.63
C LYS A 120 -12.10 18.92 34.45
N HIS A 121 -13.41 18.72 34.61
CA HIS A 121 -14.40 19.80 34.61
C HIS A 121 -14.13 20.82 35.71
N ALA A 122 -13.91 20.37 36.95
CA ALA A 122 -13.60 21.27 38.06
C ALA A 122 -12.31 22.08 37.81
N LEU A 123 -11.29 21.45 37.22
CA LEU A 123 -10.05 22.13 36.84
C LEU A 123 -10.28 23.17 35.74
N PHE A 124 -10.85 22.77 34.60
CA PHE A 124 -11.02 23.66 33.45
C PHE A 124 -12.00 24.80 33.73
N GLY A 125 -13.03 24.59 34.55
CA GLY A 125 -13.93 25.68 34.98
C GLY A 125 -13.21 26.76 35.79
N LYS A 126 -12.30 26.37 36.69
CA LYS A 126 -11.45 27.32 37.44
C LYS A 126 -10.45 28.03 36.52
N LEU A 127 -9.79 27.27 35.64
CA LEU A 127 -8.81 27.81 34.70
C LEU A 127 -9.42 28.80 33.72
N ASP A 128 -10.64 28.56 33.23
CA ASP A 128 -11.31 29.44 32.27
C ASP A 128 -11.52 30.86 32.82
N THR A 129 -11.76 30.97 34.13
CA THR A 129 -11.93 32.25 34.84
C THR A 129 -10.60 32.97 35.07
N ALA A 130 -9.51 32.23 35.29
CA ALA A 130 -8.21 32.79 35.65
C ALA A 130 -7.28 33.04 34.44
N ALA A 131 -7.42 32.27 33.36
CA ALA A 131 -6.53 32.33 32.21
C ALA A 131 -6.84 33.54 31.30
N PRO A 132 -5.81 34.22 30.77
CA PRO A 132 -5.96 35.27 29.76
C PRO A 132 -6.86 34.86 28.60
N ALA A 133 -7.53 35.82 27.96
CA ALA A 133 -8.49 35.54 26.89
C ALA A 133 -7.87 34.76 25.71
N HIS A 134 -6.58 34.96 25.42
CA HIS A 134 -5.86 34.33 24.31
C HIS A 134 -5.39 32.89 24.59
N THR A 135 -5.37 32.45 25.85
CA THR A 135 -4.81 31.15 26.24
C THR A 135 -5.59 29.99 25.61
N ILE A 136 -4.85 29.06 25.02
CA ILE A 136 -5.35 27.79 24.47
C ILE A 136 -5.33 26.71 25.55
N PHE A 137 -6.40 25.92 25.64
CA PHE A 137 -6.48 24.76 26.52
C PHE A 137 -6.39 23.46 25.71
N ALA A 138 -5.59 22.51 26.21
CA ALA A 138 -5.48 21.19 25.64
C ALA A 138 -5.51 20.12 26.75
N SER A 139 -6.16 18.99 26.47
CA SER A 139 -6.07 17.79 27.32
C SER A 139 -5.22 16.71 26.66
N ASN A 140 -4.41 16.00 27.46
CA ASN A 140 -3.69 14.78 27.07
C ASN A 140 -4.51 13.50 27.31
N THR A 141 -5.80 13.60 27.64
CA THR A 141 -6.68 12.42 27.83
C THR A 141 -6.54 11.41 26.68
N SER A 142 -6.69 10.12 26.98
CA SER A 142 -6.59 9.03 26.00
C SER A 142 -7.95 8.39 25.68
N SER A 143 -9.00 8.74 26.43
CA SER A 143 -10.28 8.02 26.40
C SER A 143 -11.52 8.89 26.61
N LEU A 144 -11.39 10.08 27.18
CA LEU A 144 -12.50 11.01 27.39
C LEU A 144 -12.66 11.93 26.18
N SER A 145 -13.89 12.36 25.91
CA SER A 145 -14.19 13.30 24.82
C SER A 145 -13.61 14.67 25.14
N ILE A 146 -12.85 15.22 24.20
CA ILE A 146 -12.31 16.58 24.26
C ILE A 146 -13.44 17.62 24.27
N ALA A 147 -14.49 17.41 23.47
CA ALA A 147 -15.66 18.27 23.45
C ALA A 147 -16.39 18.27 24.81
N GLU A 148 -16.55 17.09 25.41
CA GLU A 148 -17.18 16.94 26.73
C GLU A 148 -16.33 17.62 27.83
N ILE A 149 -15.01 17.48 27.81
CA ILE A 149 -14.11 18.18 28.76
C ILE A 149 -14.20 19.70 28.57
N GLY A 150 -14.18 20.18 27.32
CA GLY A 150 -14.21 21.61 27.00
C GLY A 150 -15.55 22.29 27.25
N SER A 151 -16.64 21.52 27.41
CA SER A 151 -18.01 22.01 27.55
C SER A 151 -18.24 22.97 28.72
N VAL A 152 -17.44 22.86 29.78
CA VAL A 152 -17.53 23.72 30.98
C VAL A 152 -16.80 25.06 30.84
N THR A 153 -16.19 25.32 29.68
CA THR A 153 -15.42 26.54 29.41
C THR A 153 -16.14 27.45 28.43
N LYS A 154 -15.88 28.76 28.50
CA LYS A 154 -16.38 29.77 27.54
C LYS A 154 -15.49 29.91 26.30
N ARG A 155 -14.41 29.13 26.21
CA ARG A 155 -13.37 29.22 25.16
C ARG A 155 -13.24 27.94 24.33
N GLN A 156 -14.37 27.33 24.00
CA GLN A 156 -14.41 26.08 23.22
C GLN A 156 -13.70 26.22 21.86
N ASP A 157 -13.69 27.44 21.29
CA ASP A 157 -12.95 27.77 20.06
C ASP A 157 -11.41 27.71 20.23
N ARG A 158 -10.93 27.82 21.47
CA ARG A 158 -9.52 27.72 21.90
C ARG A 158 -9.27 26.48 22.76
N PHE A 159 -10.08 25.43 22.58
CA PHE A 159 -9.93 24.15 23.26
C PHE A 159 -9.63 23.02 22.27
N GLY A 160 -8.71 22.11 22.58
CA GLY A 160 -8.39 20.95 21.75
C GLY A 160 -7.76 19.79 22.53
N GLY A 161 -7.28 18.77 21.82
CA GLY A 161 -6.52 17.68 22.42
C GLY A 161 -5.07 17.65 21.93
N LEU A 162 -4.16 17.31 22.84
CA LEU A 162 -2.75 17.03 22.55
C LEU A 162 -2.40 15.69 23.21
N HIS A 163 -2.68 14.60 22.51
CA HIS A 163 -2.49 13.26 23.04
C HIS A 163 -1.09 12.74 22.68
N PHE A 164 -0.20 12.74 23.70
CA PHE A 164 1.15 12.24 23.62
C PHE A 164 1.22 10.75 23.97
N PHE A 165 2.28 10.07 23.52
CA PHE A 165 2.51 8.64 23.77
C PHE A 165 3.66 8.41 24.74
N ASN A 166 3.49 7.46 25.66
CA ASN A 166 4.49 7.12 26.67
C ASN A 166 5.62 6.22 26.08
N PRO A 167 6.90 6.48 26.36
CA PRO A 167 7.47 7.67 27.02
C PRO A 167 7.55 8.88 26.10
N VAL A 168 7.04 10.02 26.56
CA VAL A 168 6.91 11.26 25.76
C VAL A 168 8.23 11.71 25.12
N PRO A 169 9.40 11.68 25.77
CA PRO A 169 10.66 12.08 25.11
C PRO A 169 11.14 11.14 24.00
N VAL A 170 10.62 9.92 23.93
CA VAL A 170 11.05 8.87 22.98
C VAL A 170 10.07 8.74 21.82
N MET A 171 8.76 8.75 22.12
CA MET A 171 7.72 8.55 21.13
C MET A 171 7.60 9.76 20.22
N LYS A 172 7.55 9.53 18.90
CA LYS A 172 7.52 10.62 17.89
C LYS A 172 6.12 11.12 17.59
N LEU A 173 5.10 10.29 17.77
CA LEU A 173 3.73 10.62 17.44
C LEU A 173 3.11 11.60 18.44
N LEU A 174 2.28 12.50 17.93
CA LEU A 174 1.35 13.34 18.69
C LEU A 174 0.03 13.39 17.92
N GLU A 175 -1.06 13.01 18.57
CA GLU A 175 -2.41 13.17 18.03
C GLU A 175 -2.94 14.55 18.42
N ILE A 176 -3.32 15.35 17.43
CA ILE A 176 -3.99 16.63 17.63
C ILE A 176 -5.47 16.42 17.37
N ILE A 177 -6.26 16.58 18.43
CA ILE A 177 -7.69 16.32 18.41
C ILE A 177 -8.43 17.64 18.23
N ARG A 178 -9.23 17.69 17.17
CA ARG A 178 -10.06 18.83 16.83
C ARG A 178 -11.52 18.51 17.13
N THR A 179 -12.19 19.40 17.86
CA THR A 179 -13.65 19.37 18.01
C THR A 179 -14.30 20.27 16.97
N ASP A 180 -15.62 20.15 16.78
CA ASP A 180 -16.36 21.03 15.86
C ASP A 180 -16.30 22.51 16.26
N GLN A 181 -16.04 22.80 17.54
CA GLN A 181 -15.89 24.17 18.05
C GLN A 181 -14.47 24.71 17.88
N THR A 182 -13.45 23.85 17.83
CA THR A 182 -12.05 24.26 17.78
C THR A 182 -11.76 25.08 16.51
N SER A 183 -11.31 26.33 16.68
CA SER A 183 -11.01 27.24 15.58
C SER A 183 -9.79 26.79 14.76
N ASP A 184 -9.74 27.18 13.48
CA ASP A 184 -8.57 26.93 12.63
C ASP A 184 -7.29 27.54 13.22
N ALA A 185 -7.41 28.74 13.80
CA ALA A 185 -6.27 29.43 14.43
C ALA A 185 -5.69 28.62 15.61
N THR A 186 -6.57 28.07 16.46
CA THR A 186 -6.16 27.19 17.57
C THR A 186 -5.54 25.90 17.06
N PHE A 187 -6.16 25.26 16.07
CA PHE A 187 -5.63 24.04 15.47
C PHE A 187 -4.22 24.27 14.88
N GLN A 188 -4.01 25.35 14.14
CA GLN A 188 -2.70 25.72 13.59
C GLN A 188 -1.67 26.03 14.68
N ALA A 189 -2.08 26.69 15.78
CA ALA A 189 -1.20 26.94 16.92
C ALA A 189 -0.76 25.63 17.61
N LEU A 190 -1.69 24.69 17.82
CA LEU A 190 -1.39 23.36 18.38
C LEU A 190 -0.50 22.54 17.46
N GLN A 191 -0.74 22.58 16.15
CA GLN A 191 0.09 21.91 15.14
C GLN A 191 1.51 22.51 15.11
N GLY A 192 1.62 23.84 15.09
CA GLY A 192 2.91 24.52 15.16
C GLY A 192 3.65 24.24 16.47
N PHE A 193 2.94 24.11 17.60
CA PHE A 193 3.53 23.68 18.87
C PHE A 193 4.11 22.27 18.77
N GLY A 194 3.32 21.29 18.34
CA GLY A 194 3.77 19.90 18.18
C GLY A 194 4.97 19.74 17.23
N GLN A 195 4.98 20.49 16.13
CA GLN A 195 6.11 20.53 15.20
C GLN A 195 7.38 21.11 15.86
N ARG A 196 7.27 22.18 16.65
CA ARG A 196 8.41 22.74 17.42
C ARG A 196 8.96 21.75 18.45
N LEU A 197 8.11 20.87 19.00
CA LEU A 197 8.54 19.78 19.88
C LEU A 197 9.28 18.65 19.15
N GLY A 198 9.36 18.68 17.81
CA GLY A 198 9.90 17.60 16.99
C GLY A 198 8.99 16.38 16.91
N LYS A 199 7.68 16.55 17.13
CA LYS A 199 6.67 15.48 17.00
C LYS A 199 6.13 15.41 15.57
N ALA A 200 5.85 14.19 15.13
CA ALA A 200 5.02 13.93 13.98
C ALA A 200 3.56 14.08 14.42
N CYS A 201 2.94 15.18 13.99
CA CYS A 201 1.58 15.52 14.35
C CYS A 201 0.62 14.89 13.35
N ILE A 202 -0.34 14.10 13.83
CA ILE A 202 -1.48 13.66 13.02
C ILE A 202 -2.74 14.36 13.49
N THR A 203 -3.72 14.47 12.60
CA THR A 203 -5.00 15.14 12.90
C THR A 203 -6.11 14.12 13.01
N CYS A 204 -6.94 14.27 14.04
CA CYS A 204 -8.16 13.48 14.14
C CYS A 204 -9.30 14.24 14.82
N LYS A 205 -10.53 13.78 14.58
CA LYS A 205 -11.73 14.23 15.29
C LYS A 205 -11.78 13.66 16.70
N ASP A 206 -12.60 14.28 17.53
CA ASP A 206 -12.92 13.81 18.88
C ASP A 206 -13.78 12.54 18.85
N THR A 207 -13.13 11.42 18.54
CA THR A 207 -13.72 10.08 18.52
C THR A 207 -13.13 9.23 19.65
N PRO A 208 -13.89 8.25 20.18
CA PRO A 208 -13.42 7.41 21.29
C PRO A 208 -12.09 6.71 20.97
N GLY A 209 -11.02 7.09 21.67
CA GLY A 209 -9.68 6.53 21.45
C GLY A 209 -8.93 7.09 20.24
N PHE A 210 -9.42 8.16 19.62
CA PHE A 210 -8.77 8.89 18.54
C PHE A 210 -8.39 7.97 17.38
N VAL A 211 -7.11 7.87 17.01
CA VAL A 211 -6.65 6.95 15.96
C VAL A 211 -6.01 5.70 16.55
N VAL A 212 -4.96 5.88 17.36
CA VAL A 212 -4.16 4.73 17.81
C VAL A 212 -4.95 3.81 18.72
N ASN A 213 -5.62 4.32 19.75
CA ASN A 213 -6.36 3.46 20.68
C ASN A 213 -7.60 2.86 20.01
N ARG A 214 -8.26 3.63 19.14
CA ARG A 214 -9.42 3.18 18.35
C ARG A 214 -9.11 1.95 17.50
N LEU A 215 -7.90 1.85 16.97
CA LEU A 215 -7.44 0.69 16.21
C LEU A 215 -6.81 -0.40 17.08
N LEU A 216 -6.09 0.00 18.14
CA LEU A 216 -5.33 -0.93 18.99
C LEU A 216 -6.20 -1.75 19.94
N VAL A 217 -7.18 -1.12 20.60
CA VAL A 217 -8.01 -1.80 21.61
C VAL A 217 -8.84 -2.93 20.98
N PRO A 218 -9.54 -2.74 19.84
CA PRO A 218 -10.23 -3.84 19.16
C PRO A 218 -9.29 -4.96 18.69
N TYR A 219 -8.07 -4.61 18.29
CA TYR A 219 -7.04 -5.60 17.92
C TYR A 219 -6.65 -6.50 19.10
N MET A 220 -6.37 -5.91 20.27
CA MET A 220 -6.07 -6.67 21.48
C MET A 220 -7.29 -7.48 21.94
N ALA A 221 -8.49 -6.90 21.87
CA ALA A 221 -9.75 -7.56 22.19
C ALA A 221 -9.97 -8.81 21.31
N GLU A 222 -9.75 -8.71 20.00
CA GLU A 222 -9.89 -9.85 19.08
C GLU A 222 -8.89 -10.97 19.36
N ALA A 223 -7.66 -10.64 19.80
CA ALA A 223 -6.68 -11.63 20.20
C ALA A 223 -7.12 -12.43 21.44
N ILE A 224 -7.75 -11.78 22.41
CA ILE A 224 -8.31 -12.50 23.57
C ILE A 224 -9.51 -13.34 23.14
N ARG A 225 -10.36 -12.86 22.22
CA ARG A 225 -11.49 -13.66 21.69
C ARG A 225 -11.02 -14.91 20.93
N LEU A 226 -9.93 -14.80 20.16
CA LEU A 226 -9.26 -15.95 19.54
C LEU A 226 -8.79 -16.97 20.60
N LEU A 227 -8.19 -16.47 21.68
CA LEU A 227 -7.75 -17.30 22.80
C LEU A 227 -8.92 -17.98 23.52
N GLU A 228 -10.00 -17.25 23.82
CA GLU A 228 -11.20 -17.77 24.50
C GLU A 228 -11.89 -18.90 23.73
N ARG A 229 -11.92 -18.82 22.39
CA ARG A 229 -12.46 -19.88 21.54
C ARG A 229 -11.54 -21.11 21.44
N GLY A 230 -10.30 -21.00 21.93
CA GLY A 230 -9.28 -22.03 21.82
C GLY A 230 -8.71 -22.16 20.41
N ASP A 231 -8.75 -21.08 19.61
CA ASP A 231 -8.32 -21.08 18.21
C ASP A 231 -6.79 -21.20 18.09
N ALA A 232 -6.05 -20.60 19.02
CA ALA A 232 -4.59 -20.69 19.11
C ALA A 232 -4.12 -20.39 20.54
N SER A 233 -2.90 -20.84 20.88
CA SER A 233 -2.29 -20.52 22.18
C SER A 233 -1.84 -19.05 22.25
N PRO A 234 -1.71 -18.44 23.45
CA PRO A 234 -1.22 -17.06 23.58
C PRO A 234 0.12 -16.83 22.85
N ARG A 235 1.03 -17.80 23.00
CA ARG A 235 2.36 -17.76 22.39
C ARG A 235 2.32 -17.86 20.88
N ASP A 236 1.43 -18.70 20.35
CA ASP A 236 1.25 -18.84 18.91
C ASP A 236 0.64 -17.57 18.31
N ILE A 237 -0.34 -16.96 19.00
CA ILE A 237 -0.93 -15.67 18.60
C ILE A 237 0.14 -14.57 18.53
N ASP A 238 0.94 -14.43 19.58
CA ASP A 238 2.00 -13.43 19.62
C ASP A 238 3.10 -13.70 18.57
N THR A 239 3.47 -14.96 18.39
CA THR A 239 4.47 -15.36 17.39
C THR A 239 3.96 -15.10 15.97
N ALA A 240 2.69 -15.38 15.72
CA ALA A 240 2.04 -15.14 14.43
C ALA A 240 2.08 -13.66 14.07
N MET A 241 1.68 -12.76 14.97
CA MET A 241 1.71 -11.31 14.68
C MET A 241 3.14 -10.75 14.55
N LYS A 242 4.08 -11.22 15.37
CA LYS A 242 5.49 -10.78 15.28
C LYS A 242 6.17 -11.22 13.99
N LEU A 243 5.92 -12.43 13.50
CA LEU A 243 6.59 -12.99 12.32
C LEU A 243 5.81 -12.85 11.02
N GLY A 244 4.48 -12.83 11.09
CA GLY A 244 3.57 -12.69 9.95
C GLY A 244 3.29 -11.24 9.59
N ALA A 245 2.90 -10.42 10.58
CA ALA A 245 2.65 -8.99 10.37
C ALA A 245 3.87 -8.10 10.65
N GLY A 246 4.95 -8.66 11.21
CA GLY A 246 6.18 -7.92 11.52
C GLY A 246 6.05 -6.97 12.70
N TYR A 247 5.07 -7.18 13.58
CA TYR A 247 4.81 -6.30 14.72
C TYR A 247 5.92 -6.43 15.77
N PRO A 248 6.28 -5.34 16.49
CA PRO A 248 7.36 -5.38 17.47
C PRO A 248 7.02 -6.20 18.72
N MET A 249 5.73 -6.35 19.03
CA MET A 249 5.20 -7.07 20.17
C MET A 249 3.91 -7.77 19.76
N GLY A 250 3.68 -8.99 20.27
CA GLY A 250 2.42 -9.70 20.03
C GLY A 250 1.26 -9.06 20.81
N PRO A 251 -0.01 -9.26 20.40
CA PRO A 251 -1.15 -8.62 21.05
C PRO A 251 -1.36 -9.03 22.51
N ILE A 252 -1.04 -10.28 22.88
CA ILE A 252 -1.21 -10.77 24.26
C ILE A 252 -0.08 -10.24 25.15
N GLU A 253 1.16 -10.23 24.65
CA GLU A 253 2.27 -9.52 25.29
C GLU A 253 1.96 -8.01 25.47
N LEU A 254 1.32 -7.39 24.47
CA LEU A 254 1.01 -5.97 24.47
C LEU A 254 -0.08 -5.61 25.48
N ILE A 255 -1.14 -6.40 25.59
CA ILE A 255 -2.19 -6.13 26.59
C ILE A 255 -1.66 -6.29 28.01
N ASP A 256 -0.78 -7.27 28.27
CA ASP A 256 -0.10 -7.41 29.58
C ASP A 256 0.82 -6.20 29.87
N TYR A 257 1.42 -5.61 28.84
CA TYR A 257 2.25 -4.41 28.98
C TYR A 257 1.44 -3.15 29.24
N VAL A 258 0.32 -2.95 28.52
CA VAL A 258 -0.60 -1.83 28.70
C VAL A 258 -1.33 -1.91 30.04
N GLY A 259 -1.71 -3.13 30.45
CA GLY A 259 -2.50 -3.43 31.62
C GLY A 259 -3.91 -3.90 31.24
N LEU A 260 -4.29 -5.05 31.82
CA LEU A 260 -5.59 -5.69 31.55
C LEU A 260 -6.75 -4.85 32.07
N ASP A 261 -6.61 -4.24 33.24
CA ASP A 261 -7.57 -3.31 33.84
C ASP A 261 -7.79 -2.07 32.99
N THR A 262 -6.72 -1.47 32.47
CA THR A 262 -6.82 -0.30 31.57
C THR A 262 -7.66 -0.66 30.35
N THR A 263 -7.34 -1.78 29.72
CA THR A 263 -8.05 -2.23 28.50
C THR A 263 -9.50 -2.61 28.81
N CYS A 264 -9.75 -3.28 29.94
CA CYS A 264 -11.08 -3.65 30.39
C CYS A 264 -11.96 -2.41 30.63
N ASN A 265 -11.42 -1.39 31.31
CA ASN A 265 -12.14 -0.14 31.59
C ASN A 265 -12.47 0.62 30.30
N ILE A 266 -11.54 0.67 29.32
CA ILE A 266 -11.79 1.31 28.03
C ILE A 266 -12.90 0.58 27.27
N LEU A 267 -12.82 -0.76 27.16
CA LEU A 267 -13.84 -1.56 26.47
C LEU A 267 -15.22 -1.41 27.12
N GLN A 268 -15.29 -1.43 28.45
CA GLN A 268 -16.55 -1.25 29.17
C GLN A 268 -17.14 0.15 28.90
N GLY A 269 -16.35 1.21 29.03
CA GLY A 269 -16.82 2.57 28.77
C GLY A 269 -17.25 2.78 27.31
N TRP A 270 -16.60 2.13 26.35
CA TRP A 270 -17.02 2.18 24.94
C TRP A 270 -18.28 1.35 24.68
N HIS A 271 -18.43 0.20 25.35
CA HIS A 271 -19.64 -0.61 25.23
C HIS A 271 -20.87 0.10 25.79
N GLU A 272 -20.73 0.78 26.94
CA GLU A 272 -21.82 1.56 27.54
C GLU A 272 -22.27 2.70 26.61
N LYS A 273 -21.33 3.35 25.91
CA LYS A 273 -21.64 4.41 24.93
C LYS A 273 -22.12 3.89 23.57
N PHE A 274 -21.67 2.71 23.15
CA PHE A 274 -21.94 2.10 21.85
C PHE A 274 -22.29 0.61 22.01
N PRO A 275 -23.46 0.28 22.59
CA PRO A 275 -23.80 -1.09 22.96
C PRO A 275 -23.91 -2.03 21.74
N ASP A 276 -24.34 -1.49 20.60
CA ASP A 276 -24.53 -2.26 19.37
C ASP A 276 -23.23 -2.51 18.59
N ASN A 277 -22.10 -1.94 19.02
CA ASN A 277 -20.84 -2.13 18.30
C ASN A 277 -20.18 -3.46 18.69
N PRO A 278 -20.04 -4.42 17.75
CA PRO A 278 -19.51 -5.75 18.03
C PRO A 278 -18.04 -5.75 18.45
N LEU A 279 -17.28 -4.70 18.15
CA LEU A 279 -15.86 -4.60 18.53
C LEU A 279 -15.70 -4.33 20.03
N PHE A 280 -16.67 -3.67 20.68
CA PHE A 280 -16.55 -3.23 22.09
C PHE A 280 -17.19 -4.17 23.09
N VAL A 281 -17.75 -5.29 22.64
CA VAL A 281 -18.34 -6.29 23.54
C VAL A 281 -17.31 -6.70 24.61
N PRO A 282 -17.64 -6.55 25.91
CA PRO A 282 -16.76 -6.93 27.02
C PRO A 282 -16.35 -8.40 26.95
N ILE A 283 -15.16 -8.70 27.48
CA ILE A 283 -14.54 -10.02 27.37
C ILE A 283 -14.47 -10.66 28.76
N LYS A 284 -15.05 -11.86 28.90
CA LYS A 284 -15.20 -12.54 30.20
C LYS A 284 -13.86 -12.90 30.82
N THR A 285 -12.92 -13.44 30.04
CA THR A 285 -11.58 -13.79 30.52
C THR A 285 -10.80 -12.56 30.96
N LEU A 286 -10.95 -11.44 30.25
CA LEU A 286 -10.33 -10.18 30.64
C LEU A 286 -10.88 -9.68 31.99
N GLN A 287 -12.21 -9.71 32.16
CA GLN A 287 -12.85 -9.34 33.43
C GLN A 287 -12.42 -10.24 34.58
N GLN A 288 -12.30 -11.55 34.35
CA GLN A 288 -11.86 -12.51 35.36
C GLN A 288 -10.41 -12.25 35.79
N LEU A 289 -9.49 -12.05 34.84
CA LEU A 289 -8.09 -11.76 35.17
C LEU A 289 -7.94 -10.45 35.95
N VAL A 290 -8.75 -9.44 35.63
CA VAL A 290 -8.80 -8.18 36.39
C VAL A 290 -9.34 -8.41 37.80
N ALA A 291 -10.42 -9.19 37.96
CA ALA A 291 -10.97 -9.55 39.26
C ALA A 291 -9.97 -10.34 40.13
N ASP A 292 -9.10 -11.13 39.51
CA ASP A 292 -8.04 -11.92 40.16
C ASP A 292 -6.74 -11.12 40.43
N ASP A 293 -6.73 -9.79 40.22
CA ASP A 293 -5.57 -8.89 40.34
C ASP A 293 -4.38 -9.27 39.43
N LYS A 294 -4.66 -9.99 38.34
CA LYS A 294 -3.70 -10.36 37.28
C LYS A 294 -3.66 -9.30 36.19
N LEU A 295 -3.09 -8.15 36.54
CA LEU A 295 -3.06 -6.93 35.72
C LEU A 295 -1.91 -6.84 34.70
N GLY A 296 -1.14 -7.92 34.49
CA GLY A 296 -0.04 -7.99 33.52
C GLY A 296 1.32 -7.65 34.13
N VAL A 297 2.17 -6.93 33.40
CA VAL A 297 3.56 -6.63 33.81
C VAL A 297 3.62 -5.90 35.17
N LYS A 298 2.62 -5.06 35.47
CA LYS A 298 2.60 -4.23 36.69
C LYS A 298 2.27 -5.00 37.97
N SER A 299 1.43 -6.03 37.89
CA SER A 299 1.16 -6.96 39.01
C SER A 299 2.18 -8.10 39.05
N GLY A 300 2.89 -8.35 37.94
CA GLY A 300 3.84 -9.46 37.79
C GLY A 300 3.20 -10.72 37.18
N GLU A 301 1.91 -10.68 36.87
CA GLU A 301 1.16 -11.77 36.25
C GLU A 301 -0.07 -11.22 35.50
N GLY A 302 -0.30 -11.72 34.29
CA GLY A 302 -1.47 -11.47 33.43
C GLY A 302 -1.77 -12.72 32.62
N PHE A 303 -1.78 -12.62 31.29
CA PHE A 303 -1.75 -13.81 30.43
C PHE A 303 -0.40 -14.55 30.53
N TYR A 304 0.68 -13.82 30.81
CA TYR A 304 2.00 -14.37 31.11
C TYR A 304 2.42 -14.10 32.55
N SER A 305 3.38 -14.89 33.05
CA SER A 305 4.01 -14.67 34.35
C SER A 305 5.32 -13.90 34.19
N TYR A 306 5.49 -12.82 34.95
CA TYR A 306 6.65 -11.94 34.93
C TYR A 306 7.43 -12.05 36.24
N LYS A 307 8.57 -12.74 36.23
CA LYS A 307 9.43 -12.86 37.43
C LYS A 307 9.84 -11.46 37.93
N LYS A 308 9.56 -11.15 39.20
CA LYS A 308 10.04 -9.94 39.92
C LYS A 308 11.58 -9.94 40.05
N LYS A 309 12.31 -9.62 38.98
CA LYS A 309 13.69 -9.06 38.96
C LYS A 309 14.21 -8.97 37.51
N CYS A 310 14.21 -7.77 36.94
CA CYS A 310 15.40 -7.00 36.54
C CYS A 310 14.97 -5.81 35.64
N LYS A 311 15.34 -4.58 36.04
CA LYS A 311 14.96 -3.30 35.41
C LYS A 311 15.59 -3.04 34.01
N SER A 312 15.86 -4.06 33.20
CA SER A 312 16.57 -3.88 31.92
C SER A 312 16.12 -4.75 30.74
N ALA A 313 15.01 -5.48 30.81
CA ALA A 313 14.60 -6.39 29.71
C ALA A 313 13.33 -5.99 28.93
N LEU A 314 12.73 -4.82 29.20
CA LEU A 314 11.66 -4.25 28.37
C LEU A 314 12.10 -2.85 27.88
N GLN A 315 13.04 -2.81 26.94
CA GLN A 315 13.15 -1.68 26.03
C GLN A 315 12.66 -2.15 24.67
N PRO A 316 11.75 -1.41 23.99
CA PRO A 316 11.49 -1.63 22.58
C PRO A 316 12.84 -1.44 21.88
N HIS A 317 13.45 -2.53 21.43
CA HIS A 317 14.79 -2.46 20.89
C HIS A 317 14.76 -1.54 19.67
N GLY A 318 15.58 -0.50 19.75
CA GLY A 318 15.76 0.49 18.70
C GLY A 318 16.21 -0.16 17.39
N LYS A 319 15.87 0.54 16.31
CA LYS A 319 16.13 0.23 14.89
C LYS A 319 15.27 -0.92 14.33
N VAL A 320 14.02 -0.57 14.01
CA VAL A 320 13.10 -1.32 13.13
C VAL A 320 13.71 -1.63 11.75
N SER A 321 14.78 -0.95 11.33
CA SER A 321 15.42 -1.15 10.01
C SER A 321 16.45 -2.28 9.92
N GLN A 322 16.83 -2.95 11.02
CA GLN A 322 17.87 -4.00 10.99
C GLN A 322 17.35 -5.43 11.02
N PHE A 323 16.06 -5.66 11.27
CA PHE A 323 15.49 -7.01 11.36
C PHE A 323 15.09 -7.61 10.01
N TYR A 324 15.00 -6.79 8.95
CA TYR A 324 14.70 -7.25 7.59
C TYR A 324 15.94 -7.61 6.75
N THR A 325 17.16 -7.42 7.26
CA THR A 325 18.39 -7.52 6.45
C THR A 325 19.36 -8.65 6.83
N ARG A 326 19.00 -9.54 7.77
CA ARG A 326 19.80 -10.74 8.08
C ARG A 326 18.94 -12.00 8.11
N PRO A 327 18.94 -12.84 7.05
CA PRO A 327 18.41 -14.18 7.16
C PRO A 327 19.33 -14.98 8.08
N TYR A 328 18.73 -15.43 9.18
CA TYR A 328 19.35 -16.34 10.14
C TYR A 328 19.44 -17.73 9.49
N PHE A 329 20.48 -17.95 8.69
CA PHE A 329 20.89 -19.27 8.24
C PHE A 329 22.30 -19.52 8.76
N VAL A 330 22.39 -19.83 10.06
CA VAL A 330 23.62 -20.31 10.69
C VAL A 330 23.49 -21.82 10.92
N ARG A 331 24.44 -22.55 10.32
CA ARG A 331 24.90 -23.93 10.60
C ARG A 331 24.14 -24.72 11.68
N VAL A 332 23.46 -25.79 11.28
CA VAL A 332 23.71 -27.20 11.69
C VAL A 332 23.15 -28.11 10.58
N LEU A 333 23.98 -29.03 10.08
CA LEU A 333 23.56 -30.20 9.29
C LEU A 333 22.94 -31.20 10.25
N ALA A 334 21.62 -31.19 10.39
CA ALA A 334 20.85 -32.28 10.97
C ALA A 334 19.51 -32.35 10.24
N MET A 335 19.40 -33.30 9.32
CA MET A 335 18.12 -33.61 8.69
C MET A 335 17.18 -34.14 9.76
N ALA A 336 16.20 -33.33 10.16
CA ALA A 336 15.03 -33.86 10.83
C ALA A 336 14.30 -34.75 9.82
N SER A 337 14.35 -36.07 10.07
CA SER A 337 13.67 -37.09 9.29
C SER A 337 12.17 -36.85 9.31
N SER A 338 11.64 -36.13 8.31
CA SER A 338 10.22 -36.19 7.98
C SER A 338 10.02 -37.43 7.11
N LYS A 339 8.89 -38.13 7.28
CA LYS A 339 8.52 -39.28 6.42
C LYS A 339 8.15 -38.85 4.99
N ILE A 340 8.35 -37.58 4.63
CA ILE A 340 8.00 -37.00 3.34
C ILE A 340 9.24 -37.04 2.45
N SER A 341 9.16 -37.78 1.35
CA SER A 341 10.23 -37.86 0.35
C SER A 341 9.90 -37.04 -0.90
N HIS A 342 8.63 -37.01 -1.29
CA HIS A 342 8.15 -36.33 -2.49
C HIS A 342 6.97 -35.39 -2.16
N VAL A 343 7.15 -34.11 -2.51
CA VAL A 343 6.15 -33.05 -2.36
C VAL A 343 5.62 -32.65 -3.73
N THR A 344 4.30 -32.57 -3.88
CA THR A 344 3.67 -32.00 -5.08
C THR A 344 3.07 -30.65 -4.75
N VAL A 345 3.46 -29.63 -5.50
CA VAL A 345 2.89 -28.29 -5.39
C VAL A 345 1.95 -28.06 -6.57
N ILE A 346 0.67 -27.85 -6.31
CA ILE A 346 -0.35 -27.68 -7.35
C ILE A 346 -0.66 -26.20 -7.50
N GLY A 347 -0.46 -25.65 -8.70
CA GLY A 347 -0.53 -24.22 -9.01
C GLY A 347 0.86 -23.59 -9.01
N GLY A 348 1.37 -23.22 -10.19
CA GLY A 348 2.68 -22.58 -10.42
C GLY A 348 2.63 -21.05 -10.35
N GLY A 349 1.66 -20.48 -9.65
CA GLY A 349 1.57 -19.03 -9.39
C GLY A 349 2.65 -18.54 -8.41
N VAL A 350 2.53 -17.28 -7.98
CA VAL A 350 3.52 -16.63 -7.09
C VAL A 350 3.79 -17.46 -5.81
N MET A 351 2.73 -17.92 -5.15
CA MET A 351 2.85 -18.71 -3.92
C MET A 351 3.43 -20.10 -4.20
N GLY A 352 2.89 -20.82 -5.19
CA GLY A 352 3.33 -22.17 -5.50
C GLY A 352 4.78 -22.23 -5.99
N SER A 353 5.24 -21.28 -6.82
CA SER A 353 6.65 -21.14 -7.18
C SER A 353 7.53 -20.94 -5.95
N GLY A 354 7.14 -20.04 -5.03
CA GLY A 354 7.88 -19.78 -3.80
C GLY A 354 7.95 -21.01 -2.88
N ILE A 355 6.85 -21.74 -2.72
CA ILE A 355 6.75 -22.98 -1.93
C ILE A 355 7.62 -24.07 -2.56
N ALA A 356 7.53 -24.26 -3.88
CA ALA A 356 8.32 -25.26 -4.59
C ALA A 356 9.82 -25.00 -4.46
N MET A 357 10.23 -23.74 -4.63
CA MET A 357 11.62 -23.32 -4.50
C MET A 357 12.17 -23.59 -3.09
N ILE A 358 11.50 -23.14 -2.03
CA ILE A 358 12.01 -23.32 -0.66
C ILE A 358 12.03 -24.79 -0.25
N THR A 359 11.07 -25.57 -0.74
CA THR A 359 10.97 -27.02 -0.46
C THR A 359 12.12 -27.78 -1.13
N ALA A 360 12.39 -27.51 -2.41
CA ALA A 360 13.50 -28.12 -3.14
C ALA A 360 14.88 -27.69 -2.57
N ALA A 361 15.02 -26.43 -2.17
CA ALA A 361 16.24 -25.91 -1.55
C ALA A 361 16.56 -26.57 -0.20
N ASN A 362 15.54 -27.11 0.50
CA ASN A 362 15.73 -27.84 1.76
C ASN A 362 15.79 -29.37 1.60
N GLY A 363 16.02 -29.86 0.37
CA GLY A 363 16.41 -31.25 0.13
C GLY A 363 15.29 -32.19 -0.28
N TYR A 364 14.05 -31.70 -0.41
CA TYR A 364 12.92 -32.51 -0.85
C TYR A 364 12.85 -32.62 -2.37
N ARG A 365 12.37 -33.77 -2.88
CA ARG A 365 11.97 -33.89 -4.28
C ARG A 365 10.64 -33.15 -4.45
N VAL A 366 10.55 -32.25 -5.44
CA VAL A 366 9.36 -31.43 -5.66
C VAL A 366 8.91 -31.54 -7.11
N THR A 367 7.61 -31.80 -7.31
CA THR A 367 6.98 -31.67 -8.63
C THR A 367 5.94 -30.55 -8.60
N VAL A 368 6.09 -29.56 -9.48
CA VAL A 368 5.11 -28.49 -9.69
C VAL A 368 4.13 -28.95 -10.77
N VAL A 369 2.83 -28.89 -10.45
CA VAL A 369 1.75 -29.24 -11.37
C VAL A 369 0.91 -28.02 -11.67
N ASP A 370 0.63 -27.78 -12.95
CA ASP A 370 -0.22 -26.69 -13.42
C ASP A 370 -1.00 -27.12 -14.66
N VAL A 371 -2.03 -26.35 -15.04
CA VAL A 371 -2.99 -26.71 -16.09
C VAL A 371 -2.43 -26.61 -17.50
N SER A 372 -1.34 -25.87 -17.72
CA SER A 372 -0.73 -25.70 -19.04
C SER A 372 0.79 -25.59 -18.99
N GLU A 373 1.45 -26.01 -20.08
CA GLU A 373 2.90 -25.85 -20.25
C GLU A 373 3.34 -24.38 -20.19
N GLU A 374 2.48 -23.47 -20.63
CA GLU A 374 2.76 -22.03 -20.55
C GLU A 374 2.82 -21.56 -19.09
N ALA A 375 1.90 -22.02 -18.24
CA ALA A 375 1.89 -21.72 -16.81
C ALA A 375 3.12 -22.32 -16.11
N LEU A 376 3.48 -23.56 -16.42
CA LEU A 376 4.71 -24.19 -15.94
C LEU A 376 5.97 -23.43 -16.41
N GLY A 377 5.99 -22.94 -17.64
CA GLY A 377 7.07 -22.11 -18.17
C GLY A 377 7.24 -20.80 -17.40
N ARG A 378 6.13 -20.16 -16.99
CA ARG A 378 6.16 -18.98 -16.10
C ARG A 378 6.66 -19.35 -14.71
N ALA A 379 6.13 -20.42 -14.12
CA ALA A 379 6.52 -20.91 -12.80
C ALA A 379 8.02 -21.22 -12.74
N ARG A 380 8.55 -21.89 -13.76
CA ARG A 380 9.97 -22.24 -13.89
C ARG A 380 10.86 -21.01 -13.94
N ARG A 381 10.55 -20.03 -14.80
CA ARG A 381 11.31 -18.77 -14.87
C ARG A 381 11.30 -18.01 -13.54
N GLN A 382 10.17 -18.02 -12.83
CA GLN A 382 10.05 -17.37 -11.53
C GLN A 382 10.92 -18.08 -10.47
N VAL A 383 10.84 -19.42 -10.41
CA VAL A 383 11.66 -20.24 -9.50
C VAL A 383 13.15 -20.08 -9.79
N GLU A 384 13.58 -20.14 -11.05
CA GLU A 384 14.99 -19.97 -11.45
C GLU A 384 15.52 -18.59 -11.00
N LYS A 385 14.74 -17.52 -11.27
CA LYS A 385 15.09 -16.15 -10.87
C LYS A 385 15.21 -15.99 -9.36
N ASP A 386 14.23 -16.48 -8.61
CA ASP A 386 14.21 -16.34 -7.15
C ASP A 386 15.29 -17.21 -6.50
N LEU A 387 15.56 -18.39 -7.05
CA LEU A 387 16.60 -19.29 -6.57
C LEU A 387 17.98 -18.68 -6.79
N GLN A 388 18.27 -18.11 -7.97
CA GLN A 388 19.52 -17.39 -8.24
C GLN A 388 19.74 -16.23 -7.26
N ARG A 389 18.72 -15.39 -7.06
CA ARG A 389 18.79 -14.27 -6.11
C ARG A 389 19.06 -14.75 -4.68
N THR A 390 18.43 -15.85 -4.30
CA THR A 390 18.52 -16.42 -2.96
C THR A 390 19.87 -17.10 -2.71
N THR A 391 20.40 -17.87 -3.67
CA THR A 391 21.69 -18.55 -3.54
C THR A 391 22.86 -17.57 -3.53
N GLN A 392 22.81 -16.50 -4.34
CA GLN A 392 23.79 -15.40 -4.30
C GLN A 392 23.80 -14.69 -2.95
N TYR A 393 22.62 -14.45 -2.36
CA TYR A 393 22.53 -13.89 -1.02
C TYR A 393 23.17 -14.81 0.02
N PHE A 394 22.88 -16.11 -0.03
CA PHE A 394 23.37 -17.08 0.95
C PHE A 394 24.87 -17.37 0.85
N SER A 395 25.41 -17.36 -0.37
CA SER A 395 26.82 -17.61 -0.57
C SER A 395 27.71 -16.46 -0.11
N LYS A 396 27.13 -15.31 0.28
CA LYS A 396 27.84 -14.07 0.63
C LYS A 396 28.85 -13.67 -0.44
N GLY A 397 28.51 -13.88 -1.71
CA GLY A 397 29.39 -13.61 -2.85
C GLY A 397 30.37 -14.74 -3.20
N ASN A 398 30.21 -15.95 -2.67
CA ASN A 398 30.97 -17.13 -3.12
C ASN A 398 30.22 -17.85 -4.25
N ASP A 399 30.65 -17.61 -5.48
CA ASP A 399 29.95 -18.13 -6.67
C ASP A 399 29.92 -19.66 -6.75
N GLN A 400 30.96 -20.35 -6.27
CA GLN A 400 31.00 -21.82 -6.26
C GLN A 400 29.95 -22.42 -5.31
N VAL A 401 29.76 -21.82 -4.14
CA VAL A 401 28.74 -22.25 -3.18
C VAL A 401 27.34 -21.92 -3.70
N ALA A 402 27.16 -20.76 -4.34
CA ALA A 402 25.88 -20.38 -4.95
C ALA A 402 25.48 -21.35 -6.07
N GLU A 403 26.42 -21.69 -6.96
CA GLU A 403 26.19 -22.59 -8.09
C GLU A 403 25.87 -24.01 -7.62
N LYS A 404 26.57 -24.49 -6.59
CA LYS A 404 26.27 -25.79 -5.99
C LYS A 404 24.86 -25.84 -5.39
N LEU A 405 24.47 -24.83 -4.61
CA LEU A 405 23.12 -24.78 -4.03
C LEU A 405 22.04 -24.66 -5.11
N TYR A 406 22.30 -23.89 -6.16
CA TYR A 406 21.39 -23.70 -7.30
C TYR A 406 21.19 -25.02 -8.06
N SER A 407 22.27 -25.70 -8.43
CA SER A 407 22.22 -26.97 -9.17
C SER A 407 21.55 -28.08 -8.36
N GLU A 408 21.85 -28.21 -7.07
CA GLU A 408 21.21 -29.20 -6.20
C GLU A 408 19.70 -28.96 -6.03
N ALA A 409 19.27 -27.72 -5.84
CA ALA A 409 17.85 -27.40 -5.71
C ALA A 409 17.10 -27.58 -7.04
N THR A 410 17.72 -27.20 -8.16
CA THR A 410 17.13 -27.37 -9.50
C THR A 410 17.00 -28.85 -9.86
N ALA A 411 17.98 -29.69 -9.52
CA ALA A 411 17.92 -31.13 -9.75
C ALA A 411 16.77 -31.83 -9.02
N ARG A 412 16.24 -31.21 -7.95
CA ARG A 412 15.11 -31.72 -7.18
C ARG A 412 13.74 -31.24 -7.68
N LEU A 413 13.70 -30.31 -8.65
CA LEU A 413 12.47 -29.75 -9.20
C LEU A 413 12.08 -30.45 -10.52
N LYS A 414 10.81 -30.83 -10.61
CA LYS A 414 10.16 -31.31 -11.83
C LYS A 414 8.89 -30.51 -12.10
N TYR A 415 8.46 -30.50 -13.35
CA TYR A 415 7.25 -29.81 -13.80
C TYR A 415 6.42 -30.80 -14.62
N SER A 416 5.10 -30.80 -14.45
CA SER A 416 4.21 -31.69 -15.20
C SER A 416 2.80 -31.12 -15.29
N THR A 417 2.13 -31.36 -16.41
CA THR A 417 0.68 -31.10 -16.58
C THR A 417 -0.19 -32.29 -16.15
N ASN A 418 0.41 -33.46 -15.91
CA ASN A 418 -0.31 -34.69 -15.59
C ASN A 418 -0.46 -34.90 -14.07
N LEU A 419 -1.51 -34.31 -13.49
CA LEU A 419 -1.79 -34.40 -12.05
C LEU A 419 -1.91 -35.86 -11.55
N LYS A 420 -2.64 -36.72 -12.27
CA LYS A 420 -2.97 -38.07 -11.81
C LYS A 420 -1.74 -38.97 -11.72
N GLU A 421 -0.80 -38.81 -12.65
CA GLU A 421 0.46 -39.55 -12.65
C GLU A 421 1.38 -39.10 -11.52
N VAL A 422 1.52 -37.78 -11.33
CA VAL A 422 2.40 -37.21 -10.29
C VAL A 422 1.87 -37.58 -8.90
N ALA A 423 0.58 -37.37 -8.64
CA ALA A 423 -0.06 -37.60 -7.35
C ALA A 423 0.08 -39.05 -6.85
N ALA A 424 0.18 -40.03 -7.76
CA ALA A 424 0.35 -41.44 -7.43
C ALA A 424 1.65 -41.77 -6.68
N THR A 425 2.63 -40.85 -6.68
CA THR A 425 3.95 -41.02 -6.05
C THR A 425 4.23 -40.01 -4.95
N THR A 426 3.21 -39.32 -4.44
CA THR A 426 3.35 -38.15 -3.58
C THR A 426 3.07 -38.46 -2.12
N ASP A 427 3.89 -37.94 -1.21
CA ASP A 427 3.69 -38.08 0.23
C ASP A 427 2.94 -36.87 0.83
N LEU A 428 3.19 -35.68 0.28
CA LEU A 428 2.53 -34.42 0.67
C LEU A 428 2.13 -33.62 -0.57
N VAL A 429 0.85 -33.31 -0.69
CA VAL A 429 0.34 -32.33 -1.64
C VAL A 429 0.22 -30.97 -0.95
N ILE A 430 0.70 -29.90 -1.60
CA ILE A 430 0.46 -28.52 -1.21
C ILE A 430 -0.28 -27.83 -2.35
N GLU A 431 -1.57 -27.61 -2.14
CA GLU A 431 -2.45 -26.93 -3.07
C GLU A 431 -2.28 -25.41 -2.93
N ALA A 432 -1.97 -24.73 -4.03
CA ALA A 432 -1.76 -23.29 -4.14
C ALA A 432 -2.36 -22.72 -5.44
N ILE A 433 -3.54 -23.22 -5.84
CA ILE A 433 -4.35 -22.72 -6.95
C ILE A 433 -5.15 -21.50 -6.53
N VAL A 434 -5.86 -20.89 -7.48
CA VAL A 434 -6.74 -19.75 -7.27
C VAL A 434 -7.70 -19.95 -6.10
N GLU A 435 -8.00 -18.85 -5.40
CA GLU A 435 -8.81 -18.83 -4.18
C GLU A 435 -10.32 -19.01 -4.48
N ASN A 436 -10.69 -20.20 -4.99
CA ASN A 436 -12.05 -20.58 -5.33
C ASN A 436 -12.39 -21.92 -4.66
N LEU A 437 -13.43 -21.93 -3.83
CA LEU A 437 -13.82 -23.08 -3.03
C LEU A 437 -14.18 -24.30 -3.88
N GLN A 438 -14.98 -24.11 -4.94
CA GLN A 438 -15.45 -25.19 -5.80
C GLN A 438 -14.29 -25.88 -6.55
N LEU A 439 -13.33 -25.10 -7.03
CA LEU A 439 -12.13 -25.63 -7.71
C LEU A 439 -11.25 -26.42 -6.73
N LYS A 440 -11.01 -25.89 -5.52
CA LYS A 440 -10.23 -26.58 -4.49
C LYS A 440 -10.90 -27.87 -4.02
N GLN A 441 -12.22 -27.85 -3.79
CA GLN A 441 -13.01 -29.05 -3.46
C GLN A 441 -12.95 -30.11 -4.58
N SER A 442 -13.12 -29.68 -5.83
CA SER A 442 -13.05 -30.58 -6.99
C SER A 442 -11.66 -31.21 -7.12
N LEU A 443 -10.61 -30.44 -6.84
CA LEU A 443 -9.23 -30.93 -6.83
C LEU A 443 -9.01 -31.97 -5.72
N PHE A 444 -9.41 -31.67 -4.48
CA PHE A 444 -9.27 -32.59 -3.35
C PHE A 444 -10.05 -33.89 -3.59
N LYS A 445 -11.27 -33.78 -4.12
CA LYS A 445 -12.06 -34.94 -4.55
C LYS A 445 -11.32 -35.76 -5.61
N THR A 446 -10.73 -35.11 -6.62
CA THR A 446 -9.99 -35.79 -7.69
C THR A 446 -8.74 -36.50 -7.17
N LEU A 447 -8.04 -35.92 -6.20
CA LEU A 447 -6.88 -36.53 -5.56
C LEU A 447 -7.26 -37.76 -4.73
N ASP A 448 -8.48 -37.79 -4.20
CA ASP A 448 -8.97 -38.90 -3.39
C ASP A 448 -9.76 -39.96 -4.19
N GLN A 449 -10.16 -39.66 -5.43
CA GLN A 449 -10.90 -40.59 -6.29
C GLN A 449 -10.17 -41.93 -6.48
N VAL A 450 -10.94 -43.01 -6.42
CA VAL A 450 -10.50 -44.39 -6.68
C VAL A 450 -10.23 -44.57 -8.18
N ARG A 451 -8.99 -44.95 -8.52
CA ARG A 451 -8.50 -45.10 -9.91
C ARG A 451 -8.79 -46.51 -10.46
N ASP A 452 -8.83 -47.52 -9.59
CA ASP A 452 -9.24 -48.91 -9.85
C ASP A 452 -9.64 -49.55 -8.52
N SER A 453 -10.30 -50.72 -8.51
CA SER A 453 -10.92 -51.43 -7.37
C SER A 453 -10.11 -51.57 -6.05
N THR A 454 -8.85 -51.14 -6.02
CA THR A 454 -7.95 -51.19 -4.86
C THR A 454 -7.06 -49.95 -4.62
N ARG A 455 -7.07 -48.88 -5.46
CA ARG A 455 -6.13 -47.72 -5.29
C ARG A 455 -6.72 -46.35 -5.69
N SER A 456 -6.56 -45.34 -4.82
CA SER A 456 -6.83 -43.92 -5.05
C SER A 456 -5.77 -43.22 -5.90
N VAL A 457 -6.08 -42.06 -6.50
CA VAL A 457 -5.15 -41.24 -7.31
C VAL A 457 -3.92 -40.82 -6.51
N ALA A 458 -4.11 -40.23 -5.33
CA ALA A 458 -3.05 -40.07 -4.34
C ALA A 458 -3.04 -41.29 -3.39
N PRO A 459 -1.88 -41.89 -3.05
CA PRO A 459 -1.78 -43.00 -2.11
C PRO A 459 -2.52 -42.74 -0.77
N PRO A 460 -3.04 -43.78 -0.08
CA PRO A 460 -3.78 -43.58 1.18
C PRO A 460 -2.95 -42.88 2.29
N HIS A 461 -1.62 -42.97 2.25
CA HIS A 461 -0.76 -42.30 3.23
C HIS A 461 -0.57 -40.80 2.97
N THR A 462 -0.89 -40.32 1.75
CA THR A 462 -0.63 -38.94 1.32
C THR A 462 -1.44 -37.95 2.14
N ILE A 463 -0.76 -36.90 2.63
CA ILE A 463 -1.37 -35.75 3.28
C ILE A 463 -1.75 -34.71 2.23
N LEU A 464 -2.98 -34.20 2.30
CA LEU A 464 -3.47 -33.13 1.43
C LEU A 464 -3.47 -31.82 2.22
N ALA A 465 -2.54 -30.93 1.90
CA ALA A 465 -2.46 -29.60 2.49
C ALA A 465 -2.89 -28.51 1.50
N THR A 466 -3.54 -27.47 2.00
CA THR A 466 -3.90 -26.28 1.22
C THR A 466 -3.18 -25.04 1.75
N ASN A 467 -2.69 -24.20 0.83
CA ASN A 467 -2.22 -22.85 1.07
C ASN A 467 -3.34 -21.88 0.64
N THR A 468 -4.37 -21.79 1.48
CA THR A 468 -5.43 -20.77 1.38
C THR A 468 -5.18 -19.69 2.41
N SER A 469 -5.64 -18.47 2.16
CA SER A 469 -5.53 -17.34 3.09
C SER A 469 -6.89 -16.92 3.67
N SER A 470 -7.98 -17.42 3.09
CA SER A 470 -9.34 -16.94 3.35
C SER A 470 -10.40 -18.04 3.51
N LEU A 471 -10.21 -19.20 2.88
CA LEU A 471 -11.20 -20.28 2.85
C LEU A 471 -10.97 -21.25 4.01
N SER A 472 -12.05 -21.89 4.46
CA SER A 472 -11.98 -22.93 5.48
C SER A 472 -11.33 -24.18 4.90
N VAL A 473 -10.31 -24.69 5.60
CA VAL A 473 -9.61 -25.93 5.25
C VAL A 473 -10.56 -27.12 5.35
N ALA A 474 -11.46 -27.12 6.34
CA ALA A 474 -12.49 -28.14 6.51
C ALA A 474 -13.48 -28.14 5.34
N GLU A 475 -13.92 -26.97 4.86
CA GLU A 475 -14.80 -26.90 3.69
C GLU A 475 -14.12 -27.37 2.40
N ILE A 476 -12.84 -27.03 2.20
CA ILE A 476 -12.04 -27.54 1.08
C ILE A 476 -11.96 -29.06 1.13
N GLY A 477 -11.70 -29.61 2.32
CA GLY A 477 -11.59 -31.05 2.55
C GLY A 477 -12.92 -31.81 2.60
N LEU A 478 -14.06 -31.13 2.58
CA LEU A 478 -15.38 -31.75 2.77
C LEU A 478 -15.71 -32.79 1.70
N SER A 479 -15.18 -32.63 0.49
CA SER A 479 -15.39 -33.54 -0.64
C SER A 479 -14.39 -34.71 -0.71
N ALA A 480 -13.45 -34.79 0.24
CA ALA A 480 -12.49 -35.89 0.34
C ALA A 480 -12.89 -36.86 1.46
N GLU A 481 -12.61 -38.14 1.27
CA GLU A 481 -12.85 -39.22 2.22
C GLU A 481 -11.78 -39.24 3.32
N ARG A 482 -10.52 -38.90 3.01
CA ARG A 482 -9.36 -38.92 3.94
C ARG A 482 -9.23 -37.72 4.89
N LYS A 483 -10.32 -37.32 5.52
CA LYS A 483 -10.37 -36.07 6.29
C LYS A 483 -9.36 -35.98 7.45
N ASP A 484 -8.96 -37.12 8.01
CA ASP A 484 -7.90 -37.23 9.03
C ASP A 484 -6.51 -36.80 8.54
N ARG A 485 -6.32 -36.77 7.21
CA ARG A 485 -5.07 -36.40 6.51
C ARG A 485 -5.15 -35.09 5.76
N ILE A 486 -6.09 -34.22 6.12
CA ILE A 486 -6.24 -32.88 5.55
C ILE A 486 -5.77 -31.83 6.56
N GLY A 487 -5.05 -30.81 6.11
CA GLY A 487 -4.63 -29.70 6.95
C GLY A 487 -4.30 -28.44 6.13
N GLY A 488 -4.10 -27.32 6.80
CA GLY A 488 -3.64 -26.09 6.16
C GLY A 488 -2.14 -25.87 6.37
N LEU A 489 -1.47 -25.41 5.32
CA LEU A 489 -0.11 -24.88 5.38
C LEU A 489 -0.15 -23.48 4.77
N HIS A 490 -0.49 -22.48 5.59
CA HIS A 490 -0.59 -21.11 5.13
C HIS A 490 0.79 -20.43 5.20
N PHE A 491 1.40 -20.26 4.03
CA PHE A 491 2.64 -19.52 3.81
C PHE A 491 2.34 -18.04 3.54
N PHE A 492 3.24 -17.17 3.96
CA PHE A 492 3.13 -15.73 3.74
C PHE A 492 3.99 -15.28 2.56
N ASN A 493 3.46 -14.37 1.74
CA ASN A 493 4.17 -13.78 0.61
C ASN A 493 5.12 -12.66 1.08
N PRO A 494 6.39 -12.60 0.62
CA PRO A 494 7.10 -13.58 -0.21
C PRO A 494 7.57 -14.81 0.59
N VAL A 495 7.21 -16.00 0.09
CA VAL A 495 7.47 -17.29 0.76
C VAL A 495 8.92 -17.48 1.19
N PRO A 496 9.96 -17.11 0.41
CA PRO A 496 11.36 -17.30 0.84
C PRO A 496 11.74 -16.43 2.03
N LEU A 497 11.17 -15.22 2.12
CA LEU A 497 11.53 -14.19 3.11
C LEU A 497 10.74 -14.34 4.40
N MET A 498 9.45 -14.64 4.30
CA MET A 498 8.57 -14.71 5.46
C MET A 498 8.88 -15.93 6.32
N ARG A 499 8.97 -15.75 7.63
CA ARG A 499 9.44 -16.79 8.56
C ARG A 499 8.32 -17.68 9.09
N LEU A 500 7.08 -17.23 8.99
CA LEU A 500 5.92 -17.88 9.59
C LEU A 500 5.27 -18.88 8.62
N ILE A 501 4.79 -20.00 9.16
CA ILE A 501 3.74 -20.83 8.58
C ILE A 501 2.65 -20.98 9.64
N GLU A 502 1.39 -20.72 9.27
CA GLU A 502 0.24 -21.11 10.09
C GLU A 502 -0.15 -22.54 9.69
N VAL A 503 0.03 -23.49 10.62
CA VAL A 503 -0.38 -24.88 10.42
C VAL A 503 -1.78 -25.04 10.98
N VAL A 504 -2.73 -25.16 10.06
CA VAL A 504 -4.17 -25.10 10.37
C VAL A 504 -4.71 -26.50 10.57
N ARG A 505 -5.33 -26.72 11.73
CA ARG A 505 -5.95 -27.98 12.11
C ARG A 505 -7.48 -27.89 11.98
N THR A 506 -8.07 -28.81 11.22
CA THR A 506 -9.53 -28.97 11.17
C THR A 506 -10.03 -29.82 12.35
N GLY A 507 -11.35 -29.88 12.55
CA GLY A 507 -11.93 -30.77 13.57
C GLY A 507 -11.67 -32.26 13.34
N GLU A 508 -11.37 -32.66 12.10
CA GLU A 508 -11.14 -34.07 11.73
C GLU A 508 -9.66 -34.41 11.53
N THR A 509 -8.76 -33.41 11.46
CA THR A 509 -7.31 -33.62 11.27
C THR A 509 -6.70 -34.41 12.44
N SER A 510 -6.04 -35.53 12.13
CA SER A 510 -5.37 -36.37 13.12
C SER A 510 -4.13 -35.70 13.72
N ASP A 511 -3.78 -36.06 14.96
CA ASP A 511 -2.55 -35.58 15.61
C ASP A 511 -1.31 -35.93 14.78
N GLY A 512 -1.24 -37.15 14.22
CA GLY A 512 -0.12 -37.59 13.40
C GLY A 512 0.05 -36.76 12.11
N THR A 513 -1.04 -36.37 11.46
CA THR A 513 -0.99 -35.47 10.30
C THR A 513 -0.52 -34.08 10.72
N HIS A 514 -1.07 -33.52 11.81
CA HIS A 514 -0.68 -32.21 12.32
C HIS A 514 0.81 -32.14 12.70
N GLU A 515 1.31 -33.14 13.42
CA GLU A 515 2.73 -33.27 13.78
C GLU A 515 3.63 -33.38 12.55
N THR A 516 3.18 -34.12 11.52
CA THR A 516 3.91 -34.26 10.26
C THR A 516 4.01 -32.92 9.52
N LEU A 517 2.93 -32.13 9.47
CA LEU A 517 2.92 -30.79 8.86
C LEU A 517 3.81 -29.81 9.63
N LEU A 518 3.78 -29.85 10.97
CA LEU A 518 4.68 -29.06 11.82
C LEU A 518 6.15 -29.45 11.60
N ALA A 519 6.46 -30.75 11.52
CA ALA A 519 7.81 -31.23 11.26
C ALA A 519 8.28 -30.82 9.85
N PHE A 520 7.41 -30.89 8.85
CA PHE A 520 7.68 -30.42 7.51
C PHE A 520 8.01 -28.92 7.50
N GLY A 521 7.16 -28.06 8.05
CA GLY A 521 7.43 -26.62 8.08
C GLY A 521 8.71 -26.24 8.84
N LYS A 522 9.01 -26.95 9.95
CA LYS A 522 10.29 -26.81 10.68
C LYS A 522 11.49 -27.23 9.82
N SER A 523 11.37 -28.29 9.02
CA SER A 523 12.44 -28.72 8.12
C SER A 523 12.75 -27.71 7.01
N LEU A 524 11.76 -26.89 6.62
CA LEU A 524 11.94 -25.72 5.74
C LEU A 524 12.57 -24.51 6.44
N ARG A 525 12.94 -24.66 7.73
CA ARG A 525 13.49 -23.63 8.61
C ARG A 525 12.54 -22.46 8.82
N LYS A 526 11.24 -22.73 8.73
CA LYS A 526 10.16 -21.80 9.07
C LYS A 526 9.72 -22.03 10.50
N THR A 527 9.27 -20.96 11.15
CA THR A 527 8.60 -21.02 12.45
C THR A 527 7.13 -21.36 12.20
N CYS A 528 6.69 -22.47 12.74
CA CYS A 528 5.31 -22.93 12.58
C CYS A 528 4.53 -22.64 13.86
N ILE A 529 3.36 -22.04 13.72
CA ILE A 529 2.38 -21.91 14.81
C ILE A 529 1.20 -22.83 14.52
N THR A 530 0.53 -23.30 15.57
CA THR A 530 -0.70 -24.10 15.44
C THR A 530 -1.92 -23.21 15.62
N CYS A 531 -2.89 -23.32 14.71
CA CYS A 531 -4.18 -22.68 14.84
C CYS A 531 -5.30 -23.60 14.33
N ARG A 532 -6.53 -23.35 14.79
CA ARG A 532 -7.73 -24.01 14.28
C ARG A 532 -8.14 -23.44 12.94
N ASP A 533 -8.95 -24.20 12.21
CA ASP A 533 -9.60 -23.74 11.00
C ASP A 533 -10.67 -22.68 11.29
N THR A 534 -10.22 -21.43 11.36
CA THR A 534 -11.05 -20.24 11.52
C THR A 534 -10.82 -19.27 10.38
N PRO A 535 -11.82 -18.44 10.01
CA PRO A 535 -11.68 -17.49 8.92
C PRO A 535 -10.49 -16.53 9.13
N GLY A 536 -9.53 -16.56 8.21
CA GLY A 536 -8.31 -15.76 8.29
C GLY A 536 -7.29 -16.21 9.35
N PHE A 537 -7.48 -17.41 9.93
CA PHE A 537 -6.60 -18.03 10.91
C PHE A 537 -6.27 -17.11 12.09
N VAL A 538 -5.00 -16.75 12.29
CA VAL A 538 -4.58 -15.82 13.34
C VAL A 538 -4.24 -14.46 12.74
N VAL A 539 -3.30 -14.40 11.78
CA VAL A 539 -2.78 -13.12 11.29
C VAL A 539 -3.85 -12.31 10.57
N ASN A 540 -4.50 -12.89 9.55
CA ASN A 540 -5.52 -12.15 8.79
C ASN A 540 -6.73 -11.83 9.68
N ARG A 541 -7.11 -12.76 10.57
CA ARG A 541 -8.20 -12.55 11.53
C ARG A 541 -7.96 -11.34 12.43
N LEU A 542 -6.74 -11.12 12.88
CA LEU A 542 -6.38 -9.98 13.72
C LEU A 542 -6.22 -8.67 12.95
N LEU A 543 -5.78 -8.72 11.70
CA LEU A 543 -5.66 -7.53 10.85
C LEU A 543 -7.02 -7.01 10.38
N LEU A 544 -8.01 -7.89 10.18
CA LEU A 544 -9.33 -7.52 9.66
C LEU A 544 -10.07 -6.45 10.49
N PRO A 545 -10.26 -6.58 11.82
CA PRO A 545 -10.85 -5.52 12.63
C PRO A 545 -10.13 -4.18 12.51
N VAL A 546 -8.79 -4.20 12.44
CA VAL A 546 -7.98 -2.97 12.29
C VAL A 546 -8.25 -2.32 10.94
N THR A 547 -8.23 -3.10 9.87
CA THR A 547 -8.51 -2.62 8.52
C THR A 547 -9.94 -2.09 8.39
N GLN A 548 -10.93 -2.80 8.95
CA GLN A 548 -12.33 -2.40 8.92
C GLN A 548 -12.56 -1.09 9.67
N GLU A 549 -12.01 -0.97 10.88
CA GLU A 549 -12.16 0.26 11.66
C GLU A 549 -11.40 1.43 11.00
N ALA A 550 -10.21 1.19 10.43
CA ALA A 550 -9.46 2.21 9.70
C ALA A 550 -10.25 2.75 8.48
N LEU A 551 -10.90 1.85 7.71
CA LEU A 551 -11.79 2.25 6.61
C LEU A 551 -12.97 3.07 7.12
N ALA A 552 -13.65 2.59 8.17
CA ALA A 552 -14.79 3.27 8.76
C ALA A 552 -14.43 4.66 9.32
N MET A 553 -13.22 4.81 9.87
CA MET A 553 -12.70 6.11 10.31
C MET A 553 -12.54 7.09 9.15
N VAL A 554 -12.04 6.64 8.00
CA VAL A 554 -11.92 7.49 6.81
C VAL A 554 -13.30 7.88 6.28
N GLU A 555 -14.25 6.94 6.24
CA GLU A 555 -15.62 7.20 5.79
C GLU A 555 -16.34 8.24 6.66
N ARG A 556 -16.10 8.22 7.99
CA ARG A 556 -16.62 9.25 8.92
C ARG A 556 -15.83 10.57 8.88
N GLY A 557 -14.70 10.58 8.18
CA GLY A 557 -13.76 11.70 8.15
C GLY A 557 -13.11 11.95 9.52
N ASP A 558 -12.88 10.89 10.30
CA ASP A 558 -12.23 10.96 11.61
C ASP A 558 -10.75 11.31 11.48
N ALA A 559 -10.07 10.76 10.48
CA ALA A 559 -8.66 11.02 10.14
C ALA A 559 -8.39 10.67 8.67
N SER A 560 -7.31 11.21 8.09
CA SER A 560 -6.89 10.87 6.73
C SER A 560 -6.23 9.49 6.68
N THR A 561 -6.22 8.84 5.50
CA THR A 561 -5.50 7.57 5.29
C THR A 561 -4.01 7.68 5.67
N HIS A 562 -3.38 8.80 5.32
CA HIS A 562 -1.99 9.09 5.65
C HIS A 562 -1.78 9.21 7.16
N ASP A 563 -2.63 9.97 7.84
CA ASP A 563 -2.55 10.15 9.30
C ASP A 563 -2.71 8.81 10.03
N ILE A 564 -3.65 7.97 9.59
CA ILE A 564 -3.86 6.63 10.15
C ILE A 564 -2.62 5.75 9.97
N ASP A 565 -2.02 5.75 8.78
CA ASP A 565 -0.79 4.99 8.53
C ASP A 565 0.38 5.48 9.39
N VAL A 566 0.55 6.81 9.51
CA VAL A 566 1.56 7.42 10.36
C VAL A 566 1.31 7.09 11.85
N ALA A 567 0.05 7.07 12.27
CA ALA A 567 -0.35 6.75 13.64
C ALA A 567 0.15 5.36 14.05
N LEU A 568 -0.13 4.33 13.25
CA LEU A 568 0.27 2.97 13.60
C LEU A 568 1.79 2.78 13.50
N LYS A 569 2.45 3.39 12.50
CA LYS A 569 3.91 3.30 12.33
C LYS A 569 4.67 3.96 13.47
N LEU A 570 4.30 5.18 13.88
CA LEU A 570 5.03 5.96 14.88
C LEU A 570 4.53 5.75 16.30
N GLY A 571 3.24 5.45 16.48
CA GLY A 571 2.61 5.20 17.76
C GLY A 571 2.87 3.78 18.28
N LEU A 572 2.78 2.77 17.39
CA LEU A 572 2.91 1.36 17.76
C LEU A 572 4.18 0.68 17.21
N GLY A 573 4.93 1.35 16.33
CA GLY A 573 6.12 0.77 15.71
C GLY A 573 5.79 -0.31 14.68
N HIS A 574 4.58 -0.29 14.11
CA HIS A 574 4.20 -1.22 13.06
C HIS A 574 5.08 -0.97 11.81
N PRO A 575 5.41 -2.02 11.04
CA PRO A 575 6.26 -1.87 9.86
C PRO A 575 5.58 -1.02 8.77
N MET A 576 4.25 -1.11 8.66
CA MET A 576 3.43 -0.44 7.67
C MET A 576 2.08 -0.04 8.29
N GLY A 577 1.46 1.00 7.75
CA GLY A 577 0.08 1.36 8.08
C GLY A 577 -0.94 0.43 7.42
N PRO A 578 -2.21 0.45 7.86
CA PRO A 578 -3.25 -0.42 7.31
C PRO A 578 -3.53 -0.14 5.82
N PHE A 579 -3.44 1.11 5.36
CA PHE A 579 -3.68 1.45 3.95
C PHE A 579 -2.48 1.08 3.08
N GLU A 580 -1.25 1.38 3.52
CA GLU A 580 -0.02 0.87 2.92
C GLU A 580 -0.03 -0.66 2.77
N LEU A 581 -0.50 -1.39 3.80
CA LEU A 581 -0.60 -2.84 3.76
C LEU A 581 -1.64 -3.31 2.72
N MET A 582 -2.81 -2.68 2.67
CA MET A 582 -3.84 -2.98 1.67
C MET A 582 -3.34 -2.73 0.24
N ASP A 583 -2.57 -1.67 0.01
CA ASP A 583 -1.98 -1.36 -1.29
C ASP A 583 -0.95 -2.41 -1.75
N ILE A 584 -0.27 -3.06 -0.80
CA ILE A 584 0.71 -4.12 -1.09
C ILE A 584 0.03 -5.47 -1.31
N VAL A 585 -0.96 -5.80 -0.48
CA VAL A 585 -1.70 -7.07 -0.55
C VAL A 585 -2.63 -7.10 -1.76
N GLY A 586 -3.20 -5.95 -2.13
CA GLY A 586 -4.21 -5.82 -3.17
C GLY A 586 -5.63 -5.87 -2.60
N LEU A 587 -6.44 -4.87 -2.96
CA LEU A 587 -7.83 -4.75 -2.50
C LEU A 587 -8.73 -5.92 -2.96
N ASP A 588 -8.37 -6.54 -4.07
CA ASP A 588 -8.98 -7.75 -4.62
C ASP A 588 -8.80 -8.97 -3.70
N THR A 589 -7.72 -9.02 -2.92
CA THR A 589 -7.49 -10.04 -1.89
C THR A 589 -8.13 -9.67 -0.55
N VAL A 590 -8.10 -8.39 -0.18
CA VAL A 590 -8.65 -7.89 1.09
C VAL A 590 -10.18 -7.95 1.12
N ARG A 591 -10.87 -7.64 0.02
CA ARG A 591 -12.34 -7.61 -0.05
C ARG A 591 -12.99 -8.98 0.26
N PRO A 592 -12.57 -10.11 -0.34
CA PRO A 592 -13.08 -11.43 0.02
C PRO A 592 -12.88 -11.77 1.51
N LEU A 593 -11.71 -11.44 2.09
CA LEU A 593 -11.44 -11.66 3.52
C LEU A 593 -12.41 -10.89 4.44
N ILE A 594 -12.77 -9.67 4.04
CA ILE A 594 -13.77 -8.86 4.75
C ILE A 594 -15.18 -9.46 4.59
N ALA A 595 -15.51 -9.96 3.40
CA ALA A 595 -16.83 -10.52 3.09
C ALA A 595 -17.09 -11.87 3.77
N THR A 596 -16.09 -12.77 3.82
CA THR A 596 -16.22 -14.09 4.47
C THR A 596 -16.44 -13.99 5.98
N ARG A 597 -15.97 -12.91 6.63
CA ARG A 597 -16.28 -12.62 8.02
C ARG A 597 -17.76 -12.33 8.24
N ARG A 598 -18.37 -11.46 7.42
CA ARG A 598 -19.78 -11.04 7.57
C ARG A 598 -20.74 -12.24 7.47
N LEU A 599 -20.53 -13.10 6.48
CA LEU A 599 -21.42 -14.25 6.22
C LEU A 599 -21.44 -15.30 7.34
N ARG A 600 -20.37 -15.42 8.14
CA ARG A 600 -20.31 -16.41 9.23
C ARG A 600 -20.61 -15.85 10.62
N ASP A 601 -20.29 -14.59 10.89
CA ASP A 601 -20.76 -13.92 12.12
C ASP A 601 -22.31 -13.85 12.15
N GLU A 602 -22.97 -13.72 10.98
CA GLU A 602 -24.44 -13.83 10.85
C GLU A 602 -24.95 -15.29 10.99
N SER A 603 -24.19 -16.29 10.52
CA SER A 603 -24.58 -17.71 10.67
C SER A 603 -24.55 -18.22 12.12
N HIS A 604 -23.85 -17.52 13.02
CA HIS A 604 -23.90 -17.80 14.46
C HIS A 604 -25.10 -17.15 15.17
N LEU A 605 -25.85 -16.28 14.48
CA LEU A 605 -27.05 -15.63 14.98
C LEU A 605 -28.36 -16.23 14.43
N ASP A 606 -28.31 -17.08 13.40
CA ASP A 606 -29.51 -17.64 12.78
C ASP A 606 -29.48 -19.17 12.65
N ASN A 607 -29.61 -19.85 13.81
CA ASN A 607 -30.04 -21.24 13.83
C ASN A 607 -31.56 -21.32 13.64
N GLY A 608 -32.00 -21.25 12.38
CA GLY A 608 -33.34 -21.77 12.03
C GLY A 608 -34.03 -21.12 10.85
N ARG A 609 -33.69 -21.54 9.62
CA ARG A 609 -34.65 -22.01 8.58
C ARG A 609 -33.94 -22.31 7.26
N SER A 610 -33.91 -23.59 6.90
CA SER A 610 -33.60 -24.06 5.55
C SER A 610 -34.81 -23.84 4.64
N GLN A 611 -34.62 -23.18 3.49
CA GLN A 611 -35.49 -23.36 2.33
C GLN A 611 -34.66 -23.54 1.06
N THR A 612 -34.80 -24.74 0.51
CA THR A 612 -34.35 -25.21 -0.79
C THR A 612 -35.25 -24.66 -1.91
N THR A 613 -34.67 -24.16 -3.00
CA THR A 613 -35.38 -24.13 -4.30
C THR A 613 -34.44 -24.53 -5.43
N SER A 614 -34.78 -25.66 -6.05
CA SER A 614 -34.24 -26.25 -7.26
C SER A 614 -34.86 -25.62 -8.53
N GLY A 615 -34.06 -25.41 -9.57
CA GLY A 615 -34.52 -25.12 -10.94
C GLY A 615 -33.45 -25.50 -11.98
N PRO A 616 -33.82 -26.06 -13.15
CA PRO A 616 -32.94 -26.91 -13.96
C PRO A 616 -32.11 -26.14 -15.01
N ALA A 617 -30.97 -26.72 -15.38
CA ALA A 617 -30.12 -26.29 -16.48
C ALA A 617 -30.67 -26.73 -17.86
N PRO A 618 -30.32 -26.02 -18.95
CA PRO A 618 -30.28 -26.59 -20.28
C PRO A 618 -28.84 -26.71 -20.83
N LEU A 619 -28.66 -27.72 -21.70
CA LEU A 619 -27.44 -28.15 -22.37
C LEU A 619 -27.45 -27.81 -23.87
N SER A 620 -26.23 -27.73 -24.44
CA SER A 620 -25.82 -27.81 -25.86
C SER A 620 -25.99 -26.53 -26.71
N THR A 621 -25.09 -26.14 -27.63
CA THR A 621 -24.19 -26.87 -28.55
C THR A 621 -22.92 -26.09 -28.95
N ASP A 622 -21.86 -26.81 -29.31
CA ASP A 622 -20.56 -26.39 -29.87
C ASP A 622 -20.57 -25.53 -31.14
N THR A 623 -19.59 -24.62 -31.32
CA THR A 623 -18.45 -24.71 -32.28
C THR A 623 -17.58 -23.42 -32.30
N MET A 624 -16.30 -23.59 -32.66
CA MET A 624 -15.13 -22.75 -32.34
C MET A 624 -15.00 -21.40 -33.08
N SER A 625 -14.45 -20.38 -32.39
CA SER A 625 -13.47 -19.45 -32.97
C SER A 625 -12.50 -18.93 -31.89
N GLU A 626 -11.21 -19.14 -32.12
CA GLU A 626 -10.09 -18.74 -31.25
C GLU A 626 -9.91 -17.20 -31.26
N TRP A 627 -9.55 -16.62 -30.10
CA TRP A 627 -9.19 -15.20 -29.85
C TRP A 627 -10.30 -14.19 -29.51
N GLU A 628 -11.21 -14.52 -28.60
CA GLU A 628 -12.02 -13.49 -27.91
C GLU A 628 -11.75 -13.44 -26.40
N GLY A 629 -11.65 -12.20 -25.89
CA GLY A 629 -11.25 -11.89 -24.53
C GLY A 629 -12.23 -12.38 -23.46
N ILE A 630 -11.75 -12.42 -22.22
CA ILE A 630 -12.58 -12.63 -21.04
C ILE A 630 -13.72 -11.58 -21.06
N PRO A 631 -15.01 -11.96 -21.06
CA PRO A 631 -16.08 -10.98 -20.96
C PRO A 631 -16.09 -10.44 -19.53
N CYS A 632 -15.73 -9.16 -19.37
CA CYS A 632 -16.12 -8.38 -18.19
C CYS A 632 -17.58 -7.95 -18.38
N ASP A 633 -18.40 -7.98 -17.32
CA ASP A 633 -19.77 -7.45 -17.38
C ASP A 633 -19.68 -5.91 -17.41
N LEU A 634 -19.58 -5.36 -18.63
CA LEU A 634 -19.57 -3.91 -18.85
C LEU A 634 -21.01 -3.35 -18.79
N PRO A 635 -21.22 -2.19 -18.15
CA PRO A 635 -22.50 -1.49 -18.19
C PRO A 635 -23.01 -1.25 -19.61
N ALA A 636 -24.34 -1.25 -19.78
CA ALA A 636 -24.97 -0.94 -21.06
C ALA A 636 -24.45 0.40 -21.62
N GLY A 637 -23.93 0.38 -22.85
CA GLY A 637 -23.35 1.56 -23.49
C GLY A 637 -21.86 1.79 -23.23
N VAL A 638 -21.14 0.84 -22.61
CA VAL A 638 -19.68 0.87 -22.45
C VAL A 638 -19.06 -0.32 -23.15
N LEU A 639 -18.06 -0.06 -24.00
CA LEU A 639 -17.38 -1.06 -24.83
C LEU A 639 -15.89 -1.07 -24.52
N GLN A 640 -15.21 -2.19 -24.78
CA GLN A 640 -13.75 -2.23 -24.74
C GLN A 640 -13.18 -1.40 -25.89
N LEU A 641 -12.18 -0.55 -25.65
CA LEU A 641 -11.51 0.16 -26.75
C LEU A 641 -10.65 -0.84 -27.54
N GLU A 642 -10.88 -1.00 -28.84
CA GLU A 642 -10.15 -1.99 -29.66
C GLU A 642 -8.72 -1.56 -30.03
N ASN A 643 -8.49 -0.24 -30.09
CA ASN A 643 -7.27 0.41 -30.59
C ASN A 643 -6.23 0.71 -29.50
N GLN A 644 -6.00 -0.22 -28.57
CA GLN A 644 -5.11 0.01 -27.43
C GLN A 644 -3.65 -0.33 -27.73
N VAL A 645 -2.74 0.57 -27.33
CA VAL A 645 -1.29 0.38 -27.41
C VAL A 645 -0.65 0.49 -26.01
N ALA A 646 0.65 0.19 -25.89
CA ALA A 646 1.44 0.39 -24.67
C ALA A 646 0.97 -0.36 -23.40
N GLY A 647 0.34 -1.51 -23.56
CA GLY A 647 -0.03 -2.41 -22.45
C GLY A 647 -1.13 -1.87 -21.53
N HIS A 648 -2.03 -1.07 -22.10
CA HIS A 648 -3.41 -0.92 -21.65
C HIS A 648 -4.32 -2.08 -22.11
N THR A 649 -3.80 -3.00 -22.93
CA THR A 649 -4.48 -4.22 -23.36
C THR A 649 -5.06 -5.00 -22.17
N ALA A 650 -6.31 -5.44 -22.28
CA ALA A 650 -7.06 -6.26 -21.30
C ALA A 650 -6.48 -7.68 -21.13
N ALA A 651 -5.18 -7.77 -20.84
CA ALA A 651 -4.49 -9.00 -20.49
C ALA A 651 -4.12 -8.94 -19.01
N GLN A 652 -4.28 -10.07 -18.29
CA GLN A 652 -3.93 -10.23 -16.87
C GLN A 652 -4.83 -9.46 -15.87
N GLY A 653 -6.16 -9.51 -16.04
CA GLY A 653 -7.09 -9.00 -15.00
C GLY A 653 -7.13 -7.47 -14.83
N CYS A 654 -6.58 -6.72 -15.78
CA CYS A 654 -6.65 -5.26 -15.86
C CYS A 654 -7.72 -4.84 -16.87
N LEU A 655 -8.59 -3.90 -16.47
CA LEU A 655 -9.78 -3.45 -17.21
C LEU A 655 -9.47 -2.73 -18.55
N GLY A 656 -8.23 -2.28 -18.75
CA GLY A 656 -7.81 -1.53 -19.94
C GLY A 656 -8.57 -0.21 -20.13
N LEU A 657 -8.44 0.41 -21.31
CA LEU A 657 -9.26 1.56 -21.72
C LEU A 657 -10.62 1.09 -22.23
N LEU A 658 -11.68 1.82 -21.85
CA LEU A 658 -13.04 1.59 -22.32
C LEU A 658 -13.48 2.77 -23.21
N LYS A 659 -14.57 2.57 -23.94
CA LYS A 659 -15.20 3.58 -24.79
C LYS A 659 -16.68 3.67 -24.47
N THR A 660 -17.23 4.88 -24.42
CA THR A 660 -18.67 5.11 -24.27
C THR A 660 -19.36 5.12 -25.63
N ALA A 661 -20.47 4.39 -25.75
CA ALA A 661 -21.27 4.30 -26.96
C ALA A 661 -22.19 5.52 -27.17
N THR A 662 -22.43 6.32 -26.13
CA THR A 662 -23.35 7.47 -26.14
C THR A 662 -22.73 8.76 -26.67
N ASP A 663 -21.46 9.01 -26.37
CA ASP A 663 -20.75 10.28 -26.65
C ASP A 663 -19.34 10.07 -27.23
N GLY A 664 -18.96 8.83 -27.53
CA GLY A 664 -17.73 8.52 -28.28
C GLY A 664 -16.42 8.64 -27.49
N THR A 665 -16.47 9.02 -26.21
CA THR A 665 -15.29 9.30 -25.38
C THR A 665 -14.57 8.04 -24.87
N ILE A 666 -13.29 8.19 -24.52
CA ILE A 666 -12.47 7.16 -23.88
C ILE A 666 -12.55 7.29 -22.36
N LEU A 667 -12.70 6.16 -21.70
CA LEU A 667 -12.64 6.03 -20.25
C LEU A 667 -11.31 5.38 -19.86
N LYS A 668 -10.44 6.17 -19.23
CA LYS A 668 -9.16 5.70 -18.70
C LYS A 668 -9.27 5.43 -17.20
N PRO A 669 -9.04 4.21 -16.71
CA PRO A 669 -9.10 3.94 -15.27
C PRO A 669 -7.99 4.69 -14.53
N THR A 670 -8.33 5.31 -13.40
CA THR A 670 -7.43 6.18 -12.61
C THR A 670 -6.26 5.43 -11.92
N GLY A 671 -6.28 4.09 -11.93
CA GLY A 671 -5.21 3.25 -11.41
C GLY A 671 -5.05 3.36 -9.89
N LYS A 672 -3.84 3.68 -9.40
CA LYS A 672 -3.58 3.88 -7.96
C LYS A 672 -4.22 5.18 -7.48
N VAL A 673 -4.83 5.18 -6.30
CA VAL A 673 -5.59 6.33 -5.75
C VAL A 673 -4.83 7.67 -5.86
N LEU A 674 -3.58 7.75 -5.37
CA LEU A 674 -2.80 9.00 -5.43
C LEU A 674 -2.42 9.43 -6.86
N CYS A 675 -2.24 8.47 -7.77
CA CYS A 675 -1.99 8.77 -9.19
C CYS A 675 -3.26 9.27 -9.86
N GLY A 676 -4.39 8.64 -9.56
CA GLY A 676 -5.72 9.02 -10.02
C GLY A 676 -6.10 10.43 -9.62
N LEU A 677 -5.99 10.76 -8.33
CA LEU A 677 -6.29 12.10 -7.81
C LEU A 677 -5.44 13.19 -8.47
N ARG A 678 -4.15 12.94 -8.68
CA ARG A 678 -3.26 13.89 -9.39
C ARG A 678 -3.64 14.05 -10.85
N GLU A 679 -3.94 12.95 -11.54
CA GLU A 679 -4.33 13.00 -12.94
C GLU A 679 -5.64 13.77 -13.13
N ILE A 680 -6.65 13.48 -12.29
CA ILE A 680 -7.93 14.20 -12.28
C ILE A 680 -7.70 15.69 -12.00
N ALA A 681 -6.96 16.04 -10.94
CA ALA A 681 -6.68 17.44 -10.60
C ALA A 681 -5.96 18.20 -11.73
N PHE A 682 -5.07 17.53 -12.47
CA PHE A 682 -4.40 18.13 -13.62
C PHE A 682 -5.39 18.46 -14.75
N TYR A 683 -6.27 17.52 -15.09
CA TYR A 683 -7.28 17.72 -16.14
C TYR A 683 -8.39 18.70 -15.74
N GLU A 684 -8.85 18.67 -14.49
CA GLU A 684 -9.84 19.63 -13.97
C GLU A 684 -9.30 21.06 -14.05
N ARG A 685 -8.05 21.26 -13.61
CA ARG A 685 -7.39 22.56 -13.73
C ARG A 685 -7.26 23.01 -15.19
N LEU A 686 -6.99 22.08 -16.12
CA LEU A 686 -6.91 22.40 -17.54
C LEU A 686 -8.28 22.85 -18.09
N GLU A 687 -9.36 22.15 -17.73
CA GLU A 687 -10.73 22.50 -18.17
C GLU A 687 -11.20 23.83 -17.58
N GLU A 688 -10.88 24.12 -16.30
CA GLU A 688 -11.11 25.44 -15.71
C GLU A 688 -10.44 26.55 -16.52
N MET A 689 -9.21 26.33 -16.98
CA MET A 689 -8.49 27.34 -17.78
C MET A 689 -9.10 27.49 -19.18
N ARG A 690 -9.61 26.41 -19.80
CA ARG A 690 -10.37 26.49 -21.07
C ARG A 690 -11.61 27.37 -20.93
N ALA A 691 -12.31 27.30 -19.79
CA ALA A 691 -13.50 28.10 -19.53
C ALA A 691 -13.21 29.61 -19.37
N ARG A 692 -12.00 29.99 -18.93
CA ARG A 692 -11.64 31.37 -18.57
C ARG A 692 -11.34 32.32 -19.75
N LYS A 693 -11.43 31.88 -21.02
CA LYS A 693 -11.20 32.69 -22.25
C LYS A 693 -10.00 33.67 -22.15
N GLN A 694 -8.87 33.18 -21.65
CA GLN A 694 -7.62 33.95 -21.55
C GLN A 694 -6.98 34.21 -22.93
N PRO A 695 -6.06 35.19 -23.06
CA PRO A 695 -5.42 35.52 -24.34
C PRO A 695 -4.70 34.30 -24.98
N PRO A 696 -4.63 34.24 -26.32
CA PRO A 696 -4.13 33.08 -27.06
C PRO A 696 -2.66 32.70 -26.80
N ASP A 697 -1.86 33.64 -26.29
CA ASP A 697 -0.42 33.46 -26.02
C ASP A 697 -0.09 32.98 -24.58
N ASP A 698 -1.10 32.69 -23.76
CA ASP A 698 -0.87 32.12 -22.42
C ASP A 698 -0.43 30.64 -22.49
N LEU A 699 0.39 30.25 -21.50
CA LEU A 699 0.95 28.92 -21.37
C LEU A 699 -0.15 27.85 -21.27
N TRP A 700 -1.26 28.15 -20.59
CA TRP A 700 -2.38 27.23 -20.45
C TRP A 700 -3.19 27.10 -21.73
N THR A 701 -3.37 28.19 -22.48
CA THR A 701 -4.04 28.14 -23.79
C THR A 701 -3.27 27.25 -24.76
N THR A 702 -1.93 27.34 -24.77
CA THR A 702 -1.09 26.46 -25.58
C THR A 702 -1.21 25.00 -25.14
N LEU A 703 -1.23 24.73 -23.83
CA LEU A 703 -1.39 23.38 -23.29
C LEU A 703 -2.74 22.75 -23.67
N CYS A 704 -3.82 23.54 -23.64
CA CYS A 704 -5.16 23.09 -24.03
C CYS A 704 -5.24 22.65 -25.50
N GLN A 705 -4.39 23.19 -26.38
CA GLN A 705 -4.35 22.79 -27.80
C GLN A 705 -3.65 21.45 -28.03
N VAL A 706 -2.77 21.04 -27.11
CA VAL A 706 -1.92 19.85 -27.26
C VAL A 706 -2.29 18.72 -26.32
N VAL A 707 -3.35 18.86 -25.53
CA VAL A 707 -3.90 17.85 -24.60
C VAL A 707 -5.34 17.51 -25.01
N PRO A 708 -5.76 16.23 -25.01
CA PRO A 708 -7.13 15.84 -25.33
C PRO A 708 -8.15 16.54 -24.43
N ARG A 709 -9.38 16.71 -24.92
CA ARG A 709 -10.43 17.31 -24.10
C ARG A 709 -10.82 16.39 -22.93
N TYR A 710 -11.03 16.99 -21.77
CA TYR A 710 -11.49 16.31 -20.57
C TYR A 710 -13.00 16.48 -20.42
N HIS A 711 -13.71 15.39 -20.16
CA HIS A 711 -15.17 15.34 -20.09
C HIS A 711 -15.69 15.04 -18.68
N GLY A 712 -14.80 14.92 -17.69
CA GLY A 712 -15.12 14.60 -16.31
C GLY A 712 -14.51 13.26 -15.88
N HIS A 713 -14.92 12.80 -14.70
CA HIS A 713 -14.37 11.59 -14.10
C HIS A 713 -15.47 10.66 -13.57
N PRO A 714 -16.23 9.99 -14.45
CA PRO A 714 -17.36 9.18 -14.05
C PRO A 714 -16.91 7.95 -13.24
N LYS A 715 -17.79 7.53 -12.32
CA LYS A 715 -17.65 6.29 -11.55
C LYS A 715 -18.61 5.26 -12.12
N LEU A 716 -18.08 4.15 -12.60
CA LEU A 716 -18.86 3.05 -13.16
C LEU A 716 -18.73 1.80 -12.30
N ILE A 717 -19.79 1.01 -12.25
CA ILE A 717 -19.77 -0.30 -11.59
C ILE A 717 -19.40 -1.33 -12.65
N ILE A 718 -18.23 -1.96 -12.52
CA ILE A 718 -17.76 -3.01 -13.42
C ILE A 718 -17.41 -4.22 -12.58
N ASP A 719 -17.99 -5.38 -12.90
CA ASP A 719 -17.89 -6.62 -12.11
C ASP A 719 -18.18 -6.41 -10.60
N GLY A 720 -19.18 -5.58 -10.29
CA GLY A 720 -19.56 -5.24 -8.91
C GLY A 720 -18.53 -4.39 -8.12
N LYS A 721 -17.58 -3.74 -8.81
CA LYS A 721 -16.60 -2.80 -8.24
C LYS A 721 -16.88 -1.39 -8.78
N VAL A 722 -16.86 -0.37 -7.92
CA VAL A 722 -16.88 1.03 -8.39
C VAL A 722 -15.48 1.39 -8.87
N VAL A 723 -15.33 1.68 -10.15
CA VAL A 723 -14.09 2.13 -10.77
C VAL A 723 -14.28 3.57 -11.24
N GLU A 724 -13.34 4.43 -10.85
CA GLU A 724 -13.30 5.82 -11.29
C GLU A 724 -12.44 5.94 -12.56
N PHE A 725 -12.97 6.68 -13.53
CA PHE A 725 -12.34 6.88 -14.83
C PHE A 725 -12.03 8.34 -15.03
N VAL A 726 -10.97 8.66 -15.77
CA VAL A 726 -10.79 9.95 -16.44
C VAL A 726 -11.42 9.81 -17.82
N GLN A 727 -12.46 10.60 -18.10
CA GLN A 727 -13.15 10.60 -19.38
C GLN A 727 -12.49 11.61 -20.31
N LEU A 728 -11.96 11.14 -21.45
CA LEU A 728 -11.17 11.92 -22.40
C LEU A 728 -11.73 11.77 -23.82
N GLU A 729 -11.47 12.75 -24.67
CA GLU A 729 -11.72 12.70 -26.11
C GLU A 729 -11.04 11.48 -26.78
N ASP A 730 -11.77 10.78 -27.66
CA ASP A 730 -11.23 9.70 -28.47
C ASP A 730 -10.53 10.25 -29.72
N LEU A 731 -9.19 10.26 -29.72
CA LEU A 731 -8.38 10.73 -30.85
C LEU A 731 -8.46 9.81 -32.08
N THR A 732 -9.07 8.63 -31.96
CA THR A 732 -9.25 7.66 -33.04
C THR A 732 -10.65 7.67 -33.63
N GLU A 733 -11.54 8.50 -33.07
CA GLU A 733 -12.90 8.61 -33.54
C GLU A 733 -12.96 9.13 -35.00
N GLY A 734 -13.71 8.43 -35.84
CA GLY A 734 -13.84 8.75 -37.27
C GLY A 734 -12.65 8.34 -38.14
N LEU A 735 -11.66 7.61 -37.61
CA LEU A 735 -10.55 7.05 -38.40
C LEU A 735 -10.88 5.64 -38.91
N GLU A 736 -10.63 5.38 -40.19
CA GLU A 736 -10.94 4.07 -40.80
C GLU A 736 -9.82 3.05 -40.52
N ARG A 737 -8.54 3.44 -40.62
CA ARG A 737 -7.38 2.60 -40.30
C ARG A 737 -6.41 3.33 -39.35
N PRO A 738 -6.73 3.42 -38.05
CA PRO A 738 -5.97 4.20 -37.09
C PRO A 738 -4.59 3.58 -36.78
N CYS A 739 -3.54 4.31 -37.10
CA CYS A 739 -2.17 4.07 -36.66
C CYS A 739 -1.90 4.87 -35.39
N ILE A 740 -1.39 4.22 -34.35
CA ILE A 740 -1.21 4.83 -33.02
C ILE A 740 0.16 4.45 -32.48
N MET A 741 0.94 5.43 -32.03
CA MET A 741 2.21 5.22 -31.34
C MET A 741 2.24 5.98 -30.03
N ASP A 742 2.53 5.26 -28.94
CA ASP A 742 2.84 5.85 -27.65
C ASP A 742 4.35 6.14 -27.57
N VAL A 743 4.71 7.40 -27.35
CA VAL A 743 6.09 7.83 -27.14
C VAL A 743 6.21 8.40 -25.73
N LYS A 744 6.84 7.64 -24.84
CA LYS A 744 7.07 8.06 -23.46
C LYS A 744 8.28 8.97 -23.38
N ILE A 745 8.10 10.15 -22.79
CA ILE A 745 9.08 11.24 -22.77
C ILE A 745 9.76 11.33 -21.38
N GLY A 746 11.05 11.63 -21.41
CA GLY A 746 11.90 11.82 -20.24
C GLY A 746 13.02 10.78 -20.12
N ARG A 747 14.22 11.24 -19.75
CA ARG A 747 15.33 10.36 -19.31
C ARG A 747 14.97 9.67 -18.00
N ARG A 748 14.32 10.41 -17.12
CA ARG A 748 13.77 9.98 -15.85
C ARG A 748 12.25 9.79 -16.01
N THR A 749 11.77 8.60 -15.69
CA THR A 749 10.35 8.21 -15.78
C THR A 749 9.76 7.75 -14.46
N TRP A 750 10.50 7.95 -13.37
CA TRP A 750 10.04 7.73 -12.00
C TRP A 750 9.86 9.06 -11.27
N ASP A 751 8.77 9.15 -10.52
CA ASP A 751 8.41 10.31 -9.72
C ASP A 751 9.32 10.49 -8.48
N PRO A 752 9.30 11.65 -7.80
CA PRO A 752 10.09 11.90 -6.59
C PRO A 752 9.77 10.95 -5.42
N LEU A 753 8.54 10.45 -5.34
CA LEU A 753 8.07 9.54 -4.30
C LEU A 753 8.39 8.06 -4.60
N ALA A 754 9.01 7.77 -5.74
CA ALA A 754 9.36 6.41 -6.14
C ALA A 754 10.38 5.78 -5.18
N THR A 755 10.11 4.54 -4.74
CA THR A 755 11.04 3.76 -3.89
C THR A 755 12.35 3.45 -4.65
N PRO A 756 13.47 3.20 -3.95
CA PRO A 756 14.75 2.85 -4.59
C PRO A 756 14.62 1.67 -5.58
N GLU A 757 13.80 0.67 -5.26
CA GLU A 757 13.55 -0.48 -6.12
C GLU A 757 12.79 -0.09 -7.39
N LYS A 758 11.78 0.79 -7.28
CA LYS A 758 11.04 1.32 -8.44
C LYS A 758 11.97 2.14 -9.34
N ARG A 759 12.87 2.94 -8.76
CA ARG A 759 13.88 3.72 -9.50
C ARG A 759 14.79 2.79 -10.30
N GLN A 760 15.38 1.79 -9.63
CA GLN A 760 16.25 0.80 -10.28
C GLN A 760 15.51 0.01 -11.38
N ALA A 761 14.25 -0.37 -11.13
CA ALA A 761 13.44 -1.07 -12.12
C ALA A 761 13.15 -0.19 -13.36
N GLU A 762 12.79 1.09 -13.18
CA GLU A 762 12.56 2.00 -14.30
C GLU A 762 13.85 2.38 -15.04
N GLU A 763 14.98 2.51 -14.35
CA GLU A 763 16.31 2.74 -14.95
C GLU A 763 16.78 1.55 -15.79
N SER A 764 16.40 0.32 -15.42
CA SER A 764 16.74 -0.89 -16.17
C SER A 764 15.96 -1.04 -17.49
N LYS A 765 14.80 -0.39 -17.61
CA LYS A 765 13.92 -0.48 -18.77
C LYS A 765 14.29 0.56 -19.82
N TYR A 766 14.38 0.16 -21.09
CA TYR A 766 14.61 1.05 -22.23
C TYR A 766 15.90 1.89 -22.13
N LYS A 767 16.92 1.35 -21.43
CA LYS A 767 18.13 2.06 -21.02
C LYS A 767 18.84 2.78 -22.17
N ALA A 768 19.03 2.11 -23.31
CA ALA A 768 19.75 2.66 -24.46
C ALA A 768 19.06 3.89 -25.07
N CYS A 769 17.77 3.80 -25.39
CA CYS A 769 17.02 4.91 -25.99
C CYS A 769 16.79 6.06 -25.01
N ARG A 770 16.47 5.76 -23.75
CA ARG A 770 16.21 6.80 -22.73
C ARG A 770 17.45 7.63 -22.44
N GLN A 771 18.62 7.01 -22.28
CA GLN A 771 19.86 7.74 -21.99
C GLN A 771 20.27 8.65 -23.16
N ARG A 772 20.11 8.18 -24.40
CA ARG A 772 20.51 8.91 -25.60
C ARG A 772 19.52 10.01 -26.00
N PHE A 773 18.26 9.64 -26.21
CA PHE A 773 17.23 10.51 -26.79
C PHE A 773 16.24 11.07 -25.77
N GLY A 774 16.30 10.65 -24.51
CA GLY A 774 15.32 11.10 -23.51
C GLY A 774 13.88 10.65 -23.82
N LEU A 775 13.71 9.56 -24.58
CA LEU A 775 12.40 8.99 -24.91
C LEU A 775 12.48 7.47 -25.10
N CYS A 776 11.33 6.81 -25.08
CA CYS A 776 11.18 5.40 -25.47
C CYS A 776 9.79 5.14 -26.07
N ILE A 777 9.66 4.05 -26.82
CA ILE A 777 8.40 3.65 -27.47
C ILE A 777 7.87 2.40 -26.75
N PRO A 778 6.89 2.51 -25.83
CA PRO A 778 6.35 1.36 -25.12
C PRO A 778 5.55 0.42 -26.02
N GLY A 779 4.96 0.93 -27.09
CA GLY A 779 4.29 0.14 -28.12
C GLY A 779 3.57 1.01 -29.15
N PHE A 780 3.24 0.42 -30.29
CA PHE A 780 2.49 1.06 -31.36
C PHE A 780 1.71 0.03 -32.18
N GLN A 781 0.70 0.51 -32.90
CA GLN A 781 0.03 -0.24 -33.95
C GLN A 781 0.06 0.57 -35.25
N VAL A 782 0.22 -0.13 -36.37
CA VAL A 782 0.26 0.48 -37.69
C VAL A 782 -0.48 -0.43 -38.67
N TYR A 783 -1.38 0.15 -39.46
CA TYR A 783 -1.90 -0.48 -40.66
C TYR A 783 -0.87 -0.30 -41.76
N SER A 784 -0.19 -1.39 -42.15
CA SER A 784 0.84 -1.36 -43.17
C SER A 784 0.22 -1.19 -44.55
N VAL A 785 0.50 -0.06 -45.19
CA VAL A 785 0.08 0.20 -46.58
C VAL A 785 0.82 -0.74 -47.55
N ARG A 786 2.04 -1.18 -47.19
CA ARG A 786 2.82 -2.12 -48.00
C ARG A 786 2.25 -3.53 -47.98
N ASP A 787 1.80 -3.99 -46.81
CA ASP A 787 1.34 -5.37 -46.61
C ASP A 787 -0.17 -5.53 -46.87
N GLY A 788 -0.68 -4.85 -47.91
CA GLY A 788 -2.11 -4.93 -48.30
C GLY A 788 -3.09 -4.35 -47.27
N GLY A 789 -2.63 -3.49 -46.35
CA GLY A 789 -3.45 -2.94 -45.27
C GLY A 789 -3.48 -3.79 -44.01
N GLN A 790 -2.55 -4.76 -43.84
CA GLN A 790 -2.49 -5.59 -42.64
C GLN A 790 -2.16 -4.75 -41.38
N LEU A 791 -2.86 -5.05 -40.28
CA LEU A 791 -2.59 -4.44 -38.98
C LEU A 791 -1.40 -5.12 -38.30
N ILE A 792 -0.36 -4.34 -38.00
CA ILE A 792 0.84 -4.77 -37.28
C ILE A 792 0.83 -4.13 -35.89
N ARG A 793 0.98 -4.93 -34.84
CA ARG A 793 1.01 -4.49 -33.44
C ARG A 793 2.34 -4.83 -32.78
N HIS A 794 3.00 -3.82 -32.22
CA HIS A 794 4.23 -3.96 -31.46
C HIS A 794 4.01 -3.55 -30.01
N GLY A 795 4.13 -4.51 -29.09
CA GLY A 795 3.94 -4.31 -27.65
C GLY A 795 5.24 -3.98 -26.90
N LYS A 796 5.16 -4.05 -25.56
CA LYS A 796 6.24 -3.69 -24.61
C LYS A 796 7.56 -4.43 -24.88
N ASP A 797 7.50 -5.67 -25.36
CA ASP A 797 8.69 -6.49 -25.59
C ASP A 797 9.44 -6.11 -26.87
N TYR A 798 8.76 -5.52 -27.86
CA TYR A 798 9.42 -4.88 -29.00
C TYR A 798 10.13 -3.60 -28.55
N GLY A 799 9.41 -2.72 -27.84
CA GLY A 799 9.96 -1.46 -27.35
C GLY A 799 11.21 -1.62 -26.48
N LYS A 800 11.26 -2.64 -25.61
CA LYS A 800 12.41 -2.92 -24.73
C LYS A 800 13.67 -3.34 -25.49
N LYS A 801 13.53 -3.84 -26.71
CA LYS A 801 14.65 -4.25 -27.58
C LYS A 801 15.17 -3.10 -28.44
N LEU A 802 14.52 -1.94 -28.42
CA LEU A 802 14.98 -0.76 -29.15
C LEU A 802 16.27 -0.21 -28.52
N THR A 803 17.16 0.22 -29.40
CA THR A 803 18.49 0.76 -29.13
C THR A 803 18.70 2.04 -29.95
N GLU A 804 19.86 2.67 -29.83
CA GLU A 804 20.19 3.84 -30.67
C GLU A 804 20.21 3.51 -32.17
N ALA A 805 20.57 2.29 -32.53
CA ALA A 805 20.72 1.89 -33.93
C ALA A 805 19.39 1.67 -34.67
N ASN A 806 18.31 1.29 -33.97
CA ASN A 806 17.07 0.81 -34.60
C ASN A 806 15.80 1.58 -34.19
N ILE A 807 15.92 2.63 -33.35
CA ILE A 807 14.78 3.46 -32.98
C ILE A 807 14.22 4.25 -34.17
N HIS A 808 15.09 4.67 -35.10
CA HIS A 808 14.67 5.33 -36.34
C HIS A 808 13.85 4.38 -37.21
N ASP A 809 14.24 3.11 -37.31
CA ASP A 809 13.49 2.10 -38.07
C ASP A 809 12.09 1.88 -37.50
N ALA A 810 11.92 1.93 -36.17
CA ALA A 810 10.61 1.85 -35.54
C ALA A 810 9.70 3.03 -35.92
N PHE A 811 10.24 4.24 -36.01
CA PHE A 811 9.48 5.40 -36.52
C PHE A 811 9.19 5.29 -38.02
N LEU A 812 10.14 4.81 -38.83
CA LEU A 812 9.94 4.60 -40.26
C LEU A 812 8.86 3.55 -40.54
N LEU A 813 8.84 2.47 -39.76
CA LEU A 813 7.80 1.44 -39.83
C LEU A 813 6.44 2.03 -39.45
N TYR A 814 6.36 2.78 -38.35
CA TYR A 814 5.13 3.41 -37.91
C TYR A 814 4.59 4.45 -38.91
N LEU A 815 5.46 5.21 -39.56
CA LEU A 815 5.10 6.24 -40.52
C LEU A 815 4.80 5.69 -41.92
N ASN A 816 4.73 4.37 -42.09
CA ASN A 816 4.50 3.73 -43.39
C ASN A 816 5.50 4.25 -44.44
N ALA A 817 6.81 4.22 -44.15
CA ALA A 817 7.82 4.54 -45.16
C ALA A 817 7.64 3.65 -46.41
N THR A 818 8.28 3.91 -47.54
CA THR A 818 8.39 2.98 -48.70
C THR A 818 9.66 2.11 -48.61
N ASP A 819 9.81 1.10 -49.48
CA ASP A 819 10.99 0.20 -49.47
C ASP A 819 12.32 0.95 -49.69
N ASP A 820 12.28 2.04 -50.44
CA ASP A 820 13.40 2.96 -50.60
C ASP A 820 13.46 4.04 -49.51
N GLY A 821 12.62 3.94 -48.47
CA GLY A 821 12.62 4.75 -47.26
C GLY A 821 11.92 6.11 -47.37
N ARG A 822 11.05 6.33 -48.36
CA ARG A 822 10.29 7.58 -48.54
C ARG A 822 9.11 7.68 -47.58
N LEU A 823 8.79 8.91 -47.18
CA LEU A 823 7.76 9.23 -46.21
C LEU A 823 6.79 10.26 -46.78
N SER A 824 5.54 10.22 -46.31
CA SER A 824 4.55 11.24 -46.64
C SER A 824 4.95 12.59 -46.04
N ARG A 825 5.29 13.56 -46.90
CA ARG A 825 5.63 14.93 -46.48
C ARG A 825 4.49 15.58 -45.69
N PRO A 826 3.22 15.53 -46.16
CA PRO A 826 2.11 16.10 -45.40
C PRO A 826 1.97 15.49 -44.01
N LEU A 827 2.15 14.17 -43.87
CA LEU A 827 2.10 13.49 -42.57
C LEU A 827 3.16 14.04 -41.60
N LEU A 828 4.41 14.17 -42.07
CA LEU A 828 5.52 14.71 -41.27
C LEU A 828 5.30 16.17 -40.89
N GLU A 829 4.81 17.00 -41.80
CA GLU A 829 4.55 18.42 -41.55
C GLU A 829 3.47 18.65 -40.49
N HIS A 830 2.40 17.85 -40.50
CA HIS A 830 1.33 17.92 -39.50
C HIS A 830 1.82 17.47 -38.12
N PHE A 831 2.55 16.34 -38.03
CA PHE A 831 3.15 15.94 -36.76
C PHE A 831 4.15 16.97 -36.24
N LEU A 832 4.99 17.53 -37.12
CA LEU A 832 5.93 18.59 -36.74
C LEU A 832 5.24 19.85 -36.24
N ALA A 833 4.09 20.24 -36.80
CA ALA A 833 3.34 21.38 -36.32
C ALA A 833 2.89 21.18 -34.85
N ASP A 834 2.34 20.02 -34.52
CA ASP A 834 1.91 19.70 -33.15
C ASP A 834 3.10 19.50 -32.20
N LEU A 835 4.14 18.79 -32.63
CA LEU A 835 5.35 18.59 -31.82
C LEU A 835 6.08 19.92 -31.55
N ARG A 836 6.08 20.87 -32.50
CA ARG A 836 6.63 22.22 -32.29
C ARG A 836 5.81 23.02 -31.30
N ARG A 837 4.48 22.85 -31.26
CA ARG A 837 3.61 23.44 -30.22
C ARG A 837 3.92 22.86 -28.84
N ILE A 838 4.04 21.54 -28.72
CA ILE A 838 4.44 20.87 -27.47
C ILE A 838 5.83 21.35 -27.02
N ARG A 839 6.80 21.46 -27.93
CA ARG A 839 8.15 22.00 -27.65
C ARG A 839 8.10 23.45 -27.19
N SER A 840 7.32 24.30 -27.87
CA SER A 840 7.16 25.72 -27.51
C SER A 840 6.59 25.88 -26.11
N TRP A 841 5.57 25.07 -25.76
CA TRP A 841 5.03 25.01 -24.42
C TRP A 841 6.09 24.55 -23.41
N ALA A 842 6.74 23.41 -23.64
CA ALA A 842 7.73 22.83 -22.72
C ALA A 842 8.91 23.78 -22.42
N ARG A 843 9.32 24.62 -23.39
CA ARG A 843 10.37 25.64 -23.20
C ARG A 843 9.98 26.82 -22.31
N LYS A 844 8.68 27.07 -22.14
CA LYS A 844 8.17 28.21 -21.36
C LYS A 844 7.64 27.78 -19.99
N GLN A 845 7.33 26.51 -19.85
CA GLN A 845 6.65 25.93 -18.70
C GLN A 845 7.64 25.67 -17.55
N THR A 846 7.38 26.29 -16.39
CA THR A 846 8.17 26.06 -15.16
C THR A 846 7.35 25.40 -14.05
N THR A 847 6.02 25.34 -14.19
CA THR A 847 5.07 25.05 -13.10
C THR A 847 4.93 23.57 -12.70
N HIS A 848 5.36 22.65 -13.55
CA HIS A 848 5.20 21.21 -13.35
C HIS A 848 6.46 20.43 -13.77
N ARG A 849 6.61 19.23 -13.22
CA ARG A 849 7.58 18.21 -13.59
C ARG A 849 6.84 16.96 -14.02
N LEU A 850 7.04 16.55 -15.27
CA LEU A 850 6.37 15.43 -15.90
C LEU A 850 7.29 14.21 -15.85
N TYR A 851 6.92 13.22 -15.06
CA TYR A 851 7.63 11.94 -14.99
C TYR A 851 6.77 10.89 -15.66
N SER A 852 7.23 10.22 -16.73
CA SER A 852 6.46 9.15 -17.39
C SER A 852 5.25 9.59 -18.23
N SER A 853 5.08 10.88 -18.52
CA SER A 853 4.08 11.36 -19.49
C SER A 853 4.48 11.01 -20.91
N SER A 854 3.48 10.88 -21.78
CA SER A 854 3.67 10.44 -23.16
C SER A 854 3.16 11.46 -24.16
N VAL A 855 3.69 11.38 -25.38
CA VAL A 855 3.13 11.99 -26.57
C VAL A 855 2.53 10.87 -27.41
N LEU A 856 1.21 10.88 -27.58
CA LEU A 856 0.49 9.96 -28.45
C LEU A 856 0.47 10.52 -29.87
N LEU A 857 0.98 9.74 -30.82
CA LEU A 857 0.92 10.03 -32.24
C LEU A 857 -0.23 9.22 -32.84
N VAL A 858 -1.11 9.87 -33.60
CA VAL A 858 -2.27 9.23 -34.23
C VAL A 858 -2.43 9.73 -35.67
N TYR A 859 -2.66 8.81 -36.62
CA TYR A 859 -3.09 9.15 -37.98
C TYR A 859 -3.91 8.02 -38.63
N ASP A 860 -4.57 8.31 -39.74
CA ASP A 860 -5.32 7.32 -40.53
C ASP A 860 -4.53 6.84 -41.76
N ALA A 861 -4.24 5.54 -41.84
CA ALA A 861 -3.48 4.95 -42.93
C ALA A 861 -4.23 4.91 -44.27
N THR A 862 -5.58 4.92 -44.26
CA THR A 862 -6.37 4.94 -45.52
C THR A 862 -6.02 6.12 -46.40
N ARG A 863 -5.61 7.23 -45.78
CA ARG A 863 -5.31 8.50 -46.45
C ARG A 863 -3.89 8.57 -47.02
N LEU A 864 -3.09 7.52 -46.86
CA LEU A 864 -1.76 7.40 -47.46
C LEU A 864 -1.76 6.71 -48.83
N GLY A 865 -2.85 6.01 -49.20
CA GLY A 865 -2.90 5.09 -50.35
C GLY A 865 -3.73 5.52 -51.56
N ASP A 866 -4.32 6.72 -51.60
CA ASP A 866 -5.27 7.14 -52.66
C ASP A 866 -4.61 8.11 -53.67
N PRO A 867 -4.48 7.75 -54.97
CA PRO A 867 -3.81 8.58 -55.98
C PRO A 867 -4.64 9.74 -56.53
N ALA A 868 -5.91 9.93 -56.12
CA ALA A 868 -6.77 11.02 -56.58
C ALA A 868 -7.35 11.85 -55.40
N PRO A 869 -7.37 13.19 -55.48
CA PRO A 869 -8.03 14.01 -54.47
C PRO A 869 -9.52 13.88 -54.66
N ASN A 870 -10.24 13.31 -53.70
CA ASN A 870 -11.65 13.64 -53.58
C ASN A 870 -11.74 15.02 -52.90
N PRO A 871 -12.15 16.10 -53.61
CA PRO A 871 -12.15 17.46 -53.07
C PRO A 871 -13.11 17.68 -51.89
N GLN A 872 -13.91 16.68 -51.53
CA GLN A 872 -14.75 16.68 -50.31
C GLN A 872 -14.04 16.08 -49.07
N ARG A 873 -12.89 15.41 -49.21
CA ARG A 873 -12.10 14.83 -48.10
C ARG A 873 -10.89 15.73 -47.79
N THR A 874 -11.10 16.85 -47.07
CA THR A 874 -10.20 18.01 -47.07
C THR A 874 -9.07 18.09 -46.02
N SER A 875 -8.79 17.08 -45.19
CA SER A 875 -7.54 17.12 -44.37
C SER A 875 -7.10 15.74 -43.89
N LEU A 876 -5.80 15.45 -43.87
CA LEU A 876 -5.25 14.30 -43.14
C LEU A 876 -5.56 14.48 -41.63
N SER A 877 -6.28 13.53 -41.01
CA SER A 877 -6.48 13.55 -39.55
C SER A 877 -5.23 13.02 -38.89
N VAL A 878 -4.30 13.93 -38.59
CA VAL A 878 -2.99 13.64 -38.00
C VAL A 878 -2.87 14.48 -36.74
N GLN A 879 -2.57 13.83 -35.62
CA GLN A 879 -2.56 14.50 -34.32
C GLN A 879 -1.41 13.98 -33.46
N ALA A 880 -0.67 14.90 -32.83
CA ALA A 880 0.19 14.59 -31.68
C ALA A 880 -0.38 15.25 -30.42
N ARG A 881 -0.63 14.46 -29.38
CA ARG A 881 -1.21 14.95 -28.11
C ARG A 881 -0.43 14.44 -26.92
N MET A 882 -0.26 15.30 -25.92
CA MET A 882 0.29 14.93 -24.62
C MET A 882 -0.76 14.20 -23.79
N ILE A 883 -0.38 13.06 -23.22
CA ILE A 883 -1.23 12.20 -22.40
C ILE A 883 -0.47 11.69 -21.16
N ASP A 884 -1.17 11.00 -20.27
CA ASP A 884 -0.65 10.38 -19.04
C ASP A 884 -0.06 11.37 -18.02
N PHE A 885 -0.93 12.05 -17.26
CA PHE A 885 -0.54 13.06 -16.26
C PHE A 885 -0.59 12.57 -14.80
N ALA A 886 -0.78 11.27 -14.57
CA ALA A 886 -0.74 10.61 -13.25
C ALA A 886 0.52 10.90 -12.40
N HIS A 887 1.59 11.30 -13.06
CA HIS A 887 2.90 11.59 -12.49
C HIS A 887 3.37 13.02 -12.83
N ALA A 888 2.43 13.95 -13.02
CA ALA A 888 2.70 15.39 -13.04
C ALA A 888 2.79 15.92 -11.60
N PHE A 889 3.91 16.55 -11.26
CA PHE A 889 4.16 17.17 -9.95
C PHE A 889 4.31 18.68 -10.11
N PRO A 890 3.86 19.50 -9.16
CA PRO A 890 4.20 20.92 -9.16
C PRO A 890 5.72 21.10 -9.02
N ALA A 891 6.25 22.17 -9.60
CA ALA A 891 7.64 22.57 -9.36
C ALA A 891 7.77 23.23 -7.98
N GLU A 892 8.75 22.80 -7.18
CA GLU A 892 8.94 23.25 -5.79
C GLU A 892 10.42 23.59 -5.52
N GLY A 893 10.68 24.47 -4.55
CA GLY A 893 12.03 24.77 -4.08
C GLY A 893 12.92 25.50 -5.10
N ASP A 894 14.19 25.09 -5.20
CA ASP A 894 15.21 25.73 -6.05
C ASP A 894 14.93 25.58 -7.56
N ASP A 895 13.99 24.71 -7.94
CA ASP A 895 13.57 24.45 -9.30
C ASP A 895 12.31 25.23 -9.72
N ALA A 896 11.69 26.04 -8.86
CA ALA A 896 10.40 26.68 -9.15
C ALA A 896 10.38 27.56 -10.42
N ASP A 897 11.53 28.14 -10.78
CA ASP A 897 11.70 28.98 -11.98
C ASP A 897 12.45 28.25 -13.13
N SER A 898 12.82 26.97 -12.93
CA SER A 898 13.48 26.17 -13.97
C SER A 898 12.47 25.47 -14.87
N VAL A 899 12.84 25.28 -16.13
CA VAL A 899 12.07 24.46 -17.07
C VAL A 899 12.24 22.98 -16.75
N ASP A 900 11.27 22.15 -17.16
CA ASP A 900 11.40 20.70 -17.04
C ASP A 900 12.39 20.15 -18.08
N ASP A 901 13.69 20.26 -17.80
CA ASP A 901 14.77 19.80 -18.69
C ASP A 901 14.62 18.32 -19.07
N ASN A 902 14.09 17.50 -18.15
CA ASN A 902 13.88 16.08 -18.38
C ASN A 902 12.86 15.85 -19.51
N TYR A 903 11.70 16.51 -19.43
CA TYR A 903 10.66 16.40 -20.44
C TYR A 903 11.06 17.13 -21.74
N LEU A 904 11.62 18.34 -21.62
CA LEU A 904 12.03 19.18 -22.73
C LEU A 904 13.02 18.47 -23.65
N GLN A 905 14.06 17.85 -23.09
CA GLN A 905 15.08 17.15 -23.88
C GLN A 905 14.49 15.98 -24.70
N GLY A 906 13.52 15.26 -24.14
CA GLY A 906 12.85 14.19 -24.87
C GLY A 906 12.00 14.70 -26.02
N VAL A 907 11.27 15.80 -25.82
CA VAL A 907 10.50 16.46 -26.90
C VAL A 907 11.42 17.03 -27.97
N GLU A 908 12.54 17.66 -27.60
CA GLU A 908 13.52 18.17 -28.57
C GLU A 908 14.13 17.07 -29.42
N SER A 909 14.42 15.92 -28.82
CA SER A 909 14.92 14.74 -29.55
C SER A 909 13.86 14.19 -30.50
N LEU A 910 12.59 14.13 -30.08
CA LEU A 910 11.49 13.69 -30.94
C LEU A 910 11.28 14.63 -32.13
N VAL A 911 11.32 15.95 -31.91
CA VAL A 911 11.24 16.95 -33.00
C VAL A 911 12.43 16.81 -33.94
N ALA A 912 13.65 16.65 -33.43
CA ALA A 912 14.85 16.50 -34.25
C ALA A 912 14.79 15.26 -35.15
N ILE A 913 14.26 14.13 -34.65
CA ILE A 913 14.06 12.91 -35.45
C ILE A 913 13.11 13.18 -36.63
N PHE A 914 11.98 13.85 -36.39
CA PHE A 914 11.02 14.17 -37.45
C PHE A 914 11.54 15.23 -38.42
N GLU A 915 12.33 16.21 -37.95
CA GLU A 915 13.00 17.19 -38.81
C GLU A 915 14.08 16.55 -39.69
N GLN A 916 14.82 15.56 -39.18
CA GLN A 916 15.77 14.76 -39.97
C GLN A 916 15.04 13.96 -41.06
N PHE A 917 13.91 13.33 -40.75
CA PHE A 917 13.09 12.66 -41.74
C PHE A 917 12.61 13.60 -42.84
N LEU A 918 12.19 14.82 -42.49
CA LEU A 918 11.78 15.84 -43.45
C LEU A 918 12.94 16.36 -44.31
N ALA A 919 14.14 16.54 -43.72
CA ALA A 919 15.33 17.08 -44.37
C ALA A 919 16.08 16.07 -45.27
N SER A 920 15.98 14.77 -44.97
CA SER A 920 16.69 13.69 -45.70
C SER A 920 16.21 13.44 -47.14
N GLY A 921 15.32 14.28 -47.69
CA GLY A 921 15.04 14.34 -49.14
C GLY A 921 14.21 13.21 -49.73
N LYS A 922 13.57 12.37 -48.91
CA LYS A 922 12.71 11.27 -49.37
C LYS A 922 11.20 11.59 -49.24
N ALA A 923 10.79 12.82 -49.53
CA ALA A 923 9.41 13.28 -49.36
C ALA A 923 8.93 14.07 -50.61
N GLN A 924 8.29 13.38 -51.55
CA GLN A 924 7.56 13.98 -52.68
C GLN A 924 6.36 13.10 -53.05
N PHE A 925 5.16 13.64 -52.92
CA PHE A 925 4.09 13.62 -53.93
C PHE A 925 3.04 14.66 -53.51
N GLY A 926 3.15 15.85 -54.11
CA GLY A 926 2.01 16.75 -54.32
C GLY A 926 1.46 16.45 -55.71
N TYR A 927 0.14 16.50 -55.84
CA TYR A 927 -0.63 16.28 -57.05
C TYR A 927 0.08 16.69 -58.35
N VAL A 928 0.27 15.72 -59.26
CA VAL A 928 0.69 15.97 -60.63
C VAL A 928 -0.46 16.69 -61.34
N ARG A 929 -0.19 17.91 -61.79
CA ARG A 929 -0.99 18.59 -62.80
C ARG A 929 -0.75 17.86 -64.11
N LEU A 930 -1.82 17.34 -64.71
CA LEU A 930 -1.84 16.75 -66.04
C LEU A 930 -1.16 17.68 -67.05
N ASP A 931 -0.28 17.12 -67.88
CA ASP A 931 -0.25 17.40 -69.31
C ASP A 931 0.17 16.11 -70.06
N VAL A 932 -0.60 15.87 -71.13
CA VAL A 932 -0.69 14.80 -72.14
C VAL A 932 0.70 14.49 -72.76
N GLU A 933 1.07 13.27 -73.20
CA GLU A 933 0.79 12.70 -74.53
C GLU A 933 1.47 11.34 -74.79
N PHE A 934 0.76 10.51 -75.57
CA PHE A 934 1.04 9.23 -76.25
C PHE A 934 1.07 7.91 -75.46
#